data_AF-A0A7X9H715-F1
#
_entry.id   AF-A0A7X9H715-F1
#
_cell.length_a   1.000
_cell.length_b   1.000
_cell.length_c   1.000
_cell.angle_alpha   90.00
_cell.angle_beta   90.00
_cell.angle_gamma   90.00
#
_symmetry.space_group_name_H-M   'P 1'
#
loop_
_entity.id
_entity.type
_entity.pdbx_description
1 polymer ?
#
loop_
_entity_poly.entity_id
_entity_poly.type
_entity_poly.pdbx_seq_one_letter_code
_entity_poly.pdbx_strand_id
1 'polypeptide(L)'
;MLGILYIILAWIGGYVFLKRFLPSLFDFRKSSSLIGSKTFTSSWMVTVPASFLVGILFATWLTYMASFFLKSLPNPLLAGNIISFSVLVLFIACYFIKNGGFKYETYLNKINSNKRKLFLSSNKIEIVYVLFFLIIWTFLMCKSFYIKNGIMNIGESVASDFAPHLAVIRSFSFGSNFPTEYPHFADGSIRYHFMFQFLAGNLEFLGMRLDWAFNLPSILSIVSFIMLLYSFTLLVFGDKRIGVLTGVLFFFRSSFAFFTYISQKFFFTEILGELDQITTNIGNTPKEEWGLYAQKVYLNQRHLSFALGIMMIVLIAVLPLFIKMVTKEEEIDRPVGGNETRAGRRKGGFYKHYLSEFIASKDAWIPDDAVAPIVLGIILGLTSFWNGAVVIAAISILFVMAIFSKQRLAYLNIALFTIILAYFQSKFFIRGGGSPVSPSLYVGFLADTNGLEKDLSEYFFANGFLATIQHFIRIIPHIISFYIEVLGTLPFMIYIYLFLRKGGSGKGKKIFFIVSTAFIGCFFTVYKLLNDDKIANKNLFIASMLFVFLLVISFGFLQMLYNDRRASRGSGRLILAFTAPIILASTIKLTIDVDINHKYIVIASILLNIFVAALLVKVSRIKKPAITIIGVLISTIIVITGIVDLITLFNLSEIRYQVDCNNAILVEVKNTTGKNEIFLTDDYSIHPILLAGRKVFCGWPYYTWSAGYDTDAREEIRQRIFNAVDEQTLKKLVGDNNISYIVIDEWVRDPEKYVLDEELIRRTFGTFYEYGELIIYKTY
;
A
#
# COMPACT_ATOMS: atom_id res chain seq x y z
N MET A 1 25.92 6.61 -14.22
CA MET A 1 24.77 6.45 -15.16
C MET A 1 24.27 5.00 -15.30
N LEU A 2 24.86 4.01 -14.61
CA LEU A 2 24.45 2.60 -14.74
C LEU A 2 23.08 2.30 -14.08
N GLY A 3 22.69 3.03 -13.03
CA GLY A 3 21.38 2.84 -12.38
C GLY A 3 20.20 3.12 -13.33
N ILE A 4 20.31 4.12 -14.21
CA ILE A 4 19.29 4.38 -15.23
C ILE A 4 19.26 3.25 -16.26
N LEU A 5 20.42 2.77 -16.69
CA LEU A 5 20.51 1.63 -17.62
C LEU A 5 19.88 0.37 -17.02
N TYR A 6 20.09 0.11 -15.73
CA TYR A 6 19.47 -1.00 -15.00
C TYR A 6 17.93 -0.91 -15.06
N ILE A 7 17.35 0.26 -14.79
CA ILE A 7 15.90 0.48 -14.87
C ILE A 7 15.39 0.25 -16.30
N ILE A 8 16.09 0.77 -17.32
CA ILE A 8 15.69 0.63 -18.73
C ILE A 8 15.70 -0.84 -19.16
N LEU A 9 16.78 -1.58 -18.85
CA LEU A 9 16.89 -2.99 -19.19
C LEU A 9 15.87 -3.84 -18.44
N ALA A 10 15.66 -3.57 -17.16
CA ALA A 10 14.61 -4.21 -16.37
C ALA A 10 13.24 -3.98 -17.02
N TRP A 11 12.92 -2.74 -17.41
CA TRP A 11 11.65 -2.40 -18.05
C TRP A 11 11.44 -3.13 -19.38
N ILE A 12 12.45 -3.15 -20.27
CA ILE A 12 12.40 -3.88 -21.54
C ILE A 12 12.27 -5.39 -21.28
N GLY A 13 13.02 -5.92 -20.32
CA GLY A 13 12.94 -7.32 -19.89
C GLY A 13 11.53 -7.69 -19.39
N GLY A 14 10.90 -6.82 -18.60
CA GLY A 14 9.52 -6.98 -18.16
C GLY A 14 8.52 -7.00 -19.32
N TYR A 15 8.69 -6.13 -20.32
CA TYR A 15 7.87 -6.15 -21.54
C TYR A 15 8.00 -7.47 -22.30
N VAL A 16 9.25 -7.93 -22.50
CA VAL A 16 9.55 -9.20 -23.18
C VAL A 16 8.94 -10.38 -22.42
N PHE A 17 9.12 -10.42 -21.10
CA PHE A 17 8.58 -11.45 -20.23
C PHE A 17 7.05 -11.52 -20.33
N LEU A 18 6.37 -10.40 -20.12
CA LEU A 18 4.91 -10.34 -20.17
C LEU A 18 4.37 -10.71 -21.55
N LYS A 19 5.04 -10.28 -22.62
CA LYS A 19 4.60 -10.63 -23.99
C LYS A 19 4.75 -12.11 -24.29
N ARG A 20 5.71 -12.79 -23.65
CA ARG A 20 5.94 -14.22 -23.79
C ARG A 20 4.97 -15.06 -22.97
N PHE A 21 4.72 -14.67 -21.72
CA PHE A 21 4.02 -15.51 -20.73
C PHE A 21 2.61 -15.04 -20.37
N LEU A 22 2.30 -13.76 -20.56
CA LEU A 22 1.00 -13.15 -20.28
C LEU A 22 0.53 -12.25 -21.44
N PRO A 23 0.53 -12.72 -22.71
CA PRO A 23 0.19 -11.88 -23.87
C PRO A 23 -1.25 -11.33 -23.82
N SER A 24 -2.16 -12.06 -23.16
CA SER A 24 -3.54 -11.62 -22.92
C SER A 24 -3.63 -10.29 -22.16
N LEU A 25 -2.63 -9.98 -21.35
CA LEU A 25 -2.46 -8.69 -20.67
C LEU A 25 -2.16 -7.54 -21.67
N PHE A 26 -2.08 -7.76 -22.99
CA PHE A 26 -1.93 -6.67 -23.96
C PHE A 26 -3.09 -6.61 -24.97
N ASP A 27 -4.00 -7.58 -24.94
CA ASP A 27 -5.11 -7.70 -25.88
C ASP A 27 -6.43 -7.08 -25.38
N PHE A 28 -6.37 -6.20 -24.38
CA PHE A 28 -7.52 -5.54 -23.74
C PHE A 28 -8.49 -4.80 -24.67
N ARG A 29 -8.08 -4.47 -25.90
CA ARG A 29 -8.98 -3.81 -26.87
C ARG A 29 -10.11 -4.71 -27.37
N LYS A 30 -9.99 -6.03 -27.16
CA LYS A 30 -10.97 -7.02 -27.62
C LYS A 30 -11.97 -7.42 -26.54
N SER A 31 -11.71 -7.11 -25.26
CA SER A 31 -12.62 -7.44 -24.16
C SER A 31 -13.81 -6.48 -24.10
N SER A 32 -14.97 -7.01 -23.70
CA SER A 32 -16.13 -6.18 -23.32
C SER A 32 -16.04 -5.86 -21.82
N SER A 33 -16.49 -4.69 -21.41
CA SER A 33 -16.52 -4.34 -19.97
C SER A 33 -17.50 -5.25 -19.22
N LEU A 34 -17.44 -5.23 -17.88
CA LEU A 34 -18.42 -5.92 -17.04
C LEU A 34 -19.88 -5.49 -17.33
N ILE A 35 -20.09 -4.28 -17.88
CA ILE A 35 -21.41 -3.74 -18.21
C ILE A 35 -21.72 -3.91 -19.73
N GLY A 36 -20.86 -4.61 -20.48
CA GLY A 36 -21.04 -4.91 -21.89
C GLY A 36 -20.73 -3.75 -22.84
N SER A 37 -20.19 -2.63 -22.34
CA SER A 37 -19.67 -1.56 -23.18
C SER A 37 -18.34 -1.99 -23.82
N LYS A 38 -18.15 -1.72 -25.12
CA LYS A 38 -16.84 -1.91 -25.76
C LYS A 38 -15.81 -1.02 -25.07
N THR A 39 -14.77 -1.61 -24.50
CA THR A 39 -13.73 -0.86 -23.81
C THR A 39 -12.72 -0.34 -24.82
N PHE A 40 -12.69 0.97 -25.01
CA PHE A 40 -11.64 1.65 -25.78
C PHE A 40 -10.55 2.15 -24.83
N THR A 41 -9.88 1.23 -24.13
CA THR A 41 -8.63 1.58 -23.42
C THR A 41 -7.46 1.52 -24.38
N SER A 42 -6.51 2.44 -24.17
CA SER A 42 -5.25 2.39 -24.90
C SER A 42 -4.33 1.37 -24.26
N SER A 43 -3.81 0.42 -25.05
CA SER A 43 -2.99 -0.68 -24.53
C SER A 43 -1.77 -0.21 -23.73
N TRP A 44 -1.23 0.97 -24.03
CA TRP A 44 -0.07 1.53 -23.31
C TRP A 44 -0.35 1.81 -21.82
N MET A 45 -1.62 2.08 -21.45
CA MET A 45 -2.02 2.32 -20.05
C MET A 45 -1.88 1.08 -19.16
N VAL A 46 -1.71 -0.10 -19.76
CA VAL A 46 -1.34 -1.34 -19.03
C VAL A 46 0.06 -1.80 -19.42
N THR A 47 0.42 -1.76 -20.70
CA THR A 47 1.71 -2.25 -21.18
C THR A 47 2.89 -1.54 -20.52
N VAL A 48 2.88 -0.21 -20.51
CA VAL A 48 3.97 0.60 -19.95
C VAL A 48 4.17 0.31 -18.46
N PRO A 49 3.13 0.45 -17.60
CA PRO A 49 3.29 0.23 -16.16
C PRO A 49 3.52 -1.23 -15.78
N ALA A 50 2.84 -2.18 -16.42
CA ALA A 50 3.05 -3.60 -16.11
C ALA A 50 4.48 -4.05 -16.45
N SER A 51 5.02 -3.59 -17.58
CA SER A 51 6.39 -3.90 -17.98
C SER A 51 7.42 -3.32 -17.01
N PHE A 52 7.19 -2.10 -16.51
CA PHE A 52 8.06 -1.48 -15.50
C PHE A 52 8.06 -2.28 -14.21
N LEU A 53 6.87 -2.51 -13.63
CA LEU A 53 6.73 -3.15 -12.33
C LEU A 53 7.26 -4.59 -12.34
N VAL A 54 6.85 -5.39 -13.32
CA VAL A 54 7.28 -6.79 -13.43
C VAL A 54 8.77 -6.90 -13.77
N GLY A 55 9.26 -5.99 -14.64
CA GLY A 55 10.68 -5.90 -14.98
C GLY A 55 11.56 -5.60 -13.78
N ILE A 56 11.22 -4.56 -13.03
CA ILE A 56 11.93 -4.16 -11.80
C ILE A 56 11.85 -5.26 -10.75
N LEU A 57 10.70 -5.90 -10.56
CA LEU A 57 10.52 -7.01 -9.62
C LEU A 57 11.53 -8.13 -9.90
N PHE A 58 11.57 -8.63 -11.15
CA PHE A 58 12.45 -9.73 -11.52
C PHE A 58 13.92 -9.34 -11.53
N ALA A 59 14.28 -8.18 -12.10
CA ALA A 59 15.67 -7.72 -12.13
C ALA A 59 16.23 -7.56 -10.71
N THR A 60 15.43 -7.01 -9.80
CA THR A 60 15.84 -6.79 -8.41
C THR A 60 16.02 -8.11 -7.67
N TRP A 61 15.10 -9.06 -7.81
CA TRP A 61 15.26 -10.40 -7.25
C TRP A 61 16.49 -11.13 -7.81
N LEU A 62 16.72 -11.04 -9.12
CA LEU A 62 17.88 -11.62 -9.77
C LEU A 62 19.19 -11.04 -9.21
N THR A 63 19.28 -9.71 -9.11
CA THR A 63 20.46 -9.02 -8.58
C THR A 63 20.68 -9.38 -7.11
N TYR A 64 19.61 -9.40 -6.31
CA TYR A 64 19.69 -9.77 -4.89
C TYR A 64 20.20 -11.20 -4.71
N MET A 65 19.58 -12.17 -5.39
CA MET A 65 19.96 -13.59 -5.25
C MET A 65 21.39 -13.84 -5.76
N ALA A 66 21.77 -13.25 -6.88
CA ALA A 66 23.14 -13.37 -7.39
C ALA A 66 24.17 -12.78 -6.40
N SER A 67 23.87 -11.62 -5.80
CA SER A 67 24.72 -11.02 -4.78
C SER A 67 24.80 -11.89 -3.51
N PHE A 68 23.67 -12.45 -3.08
CA PHE A 68 23.61 -13.33 -1.92
C PHE A 68 24.43 -14.61 -2.10
N PHE A 69 24.32 -15.28 -3.24
CA PHE A 69 25.08 -16.51 -3.52
C PHE A 69 26.58 -16.24 -3.67
N LEU A 70 26.95 -15.01 -4.02
CA LEU A 70 28.33 -14.56 -4.17
C LEU A 70 28.82 -13.68 -2.99
N LYS A 71 28.17 -13.79 -1.83
CA LYS A 71 28.46 -12.97 -0.64
C LYS A 71 29.88 -13.10 -0.09
N SER A 72 30.59 -14.17 -0.44
CA SER A 72 31.99 -14.38 -0.05
C SER A 72 32.98 -13.55 -0.87
N LEU A 73 32.56 -12.95 -2.00
CA LEU A 73 33.40 -12.07 -2.79
C LEU A 73 33.58 -10.71 -2.09
N PRO A 74 34.69 -9.98 -2.36
CA PRO A 74 34.91 -8.65 -1.78
C PRO A 74 33.82 -7.63 -2.13
N ASN A 75 33.18 -7.78 -3.29
CA ASN A 75 32.08 -6.92 -3.73
C ASN A 75 30.94 -7.77 -4.34
N PRO A 76 30.09 -8.37 -3.49
CA PRO A 76 29.01 -9.24 -3.96
C PRO A 76 28.00 -8.51 -4.84
N LEU A 77 27.73 -7.24 -4.53
CA LEU A 77 26.77 -6.42 -5.26
C LEU A 77 27.25 -6.09 -6.68
N LEU A 78 28.56 -5.88 -6.87
CA LEU A 78 29.15 -5.75 -8.21
C LEU A 78 28.92 -7.02 -9.04
N ALA A 79 29.24 -8.18 -8.47
CA ALA A 79 29.07 -9.46 -9.15
C ALA A 79 27.60 -9.74 -9.48
N GLY A 80 26.69 -9.47 -8.54
CA GLY A 80 25.25 -9.59 -8.75
C GLY A 80 24.72 -8.69 -9.87
N ASN A 81 25.22 -7.45 -9.97
CA ASN A 81 24.87 -6.56 -11.07
C ASN A 81 25.40 -7.07 -12.41
N ILE A 82 26.66 -7.53 -12.48
CA ILE A 82 27.22 -8.09 -13.73
C ILE A 82 26.34 -9.24 -14.23
N ILE A 83 25.99 -10.19 -13.36
CA ILE A 83 25.09 -11.31 -13.71
C ILE A 83 23.73 -10.80 -14.16
N SER A 84 23.13 -9.87 -13.42
CA SER A 84 21.82 -9.31 -13.73
C SER A 84 21.79 -8.62 -15.11
N PHE A 85 22.79 -7.77 -15.39
CA PHE A 85 22.95 -7.13 -16.70
C PHE A 85 23.12 -8.16 -17.81
N SER A 86 24.00 -9.16 -17.64
CA SER A 86 24.23 -10.20 -18.64
C SER A 86 22.96 -11.00 -18.92
N VAL A 87 22.26 -11.46 -17.90
CA VAL A 87 21.02 -12.24 -18.05
C VAL A 87 19.92 -11.41 -18.71
N LEU A 88 19.72 -10.16 -18.31
CA LEU A 88 18.72 -9.28 -18.91
C LEU A 88 19.02 -9.03 -20.40
N VAL A 89 20.27 -8.68 -20.73
CA VAL A 89 20.68 -8.43 -22.13
C VAL A 89 20.51 -9.69 -22.97
N LEU A 90 20.95 -10.86 -22.48
CA LEU A 90 20.80 -12.13 -23.19
C LEU A 90 19.32 -12.49 -23.38
N PHE A 91 18.50 -12.38 -22.33
CA PHE A 91 17.07 -12.67 -22.39
C PHE A 91 16.35 -11.77 -23.43
N ILE A 92 16.65 -10.48 -23.42
CA ILE A 92 16.11 -9.51 -24.39
C ILE A 92 16.60 -9.83 -25.81
N ALA A 93 17.90 -10.07 -25.99
CA ALA A 93 18.49 -10.38 -27.29
C ALA A 93 17.90 -11.66 -27.88
N CYS A 94 17.84 -12.76 -27.11
CA CYS A 94 17.24 -14.03 -27.53
C CYS A 94 15.80 -13.86 -28.00
N TYR A 95 15.00 -13.05 -27.28
CA TYR A 95 13.62 -12.78 -27.67
C TYR A 95 13.55 -12.04 -29.01
N PHE A 96 14.35 -11.00 -29.22
CA PHE A 96 14.31 -10.25 -30.47
C PHE A 96 14.87 -11.05 -31.66
N ILE A 97 15.95 -11.81 -31.47
CA ILE A 97 16.51 -12.69 -32.50
C ILE A 97 15.45 -13.71 -32.96
N LYS A 98 14.78 -14.39 -32.02
CA LYS A 98 13.73 -15.38 -32.33
C LYS A 98 12.53 -14.77 -33.07
N ASN A 99 12.24 -13.49 -32.86
CA ASN A 99 11.12 -12.79 -33.49
C ASN A 99 11.51 -11.99 -34.75
N GLY A 100 12.60 -12.38 -35.42
CA GLY A 100 13.04 -11.78 -36.69
C GLY A 100 13.82 -10.48 -36.56
N GLY A 101 14.56 -10.32 -35.44
CA GLY A 101 15.43 -9.20 -35.14
C GLY A 101 14.71 -7.94 -34.64
N PHE A 102 15.47 -7.01 -34.06
CA PHE A 102 14.97 -5.67 -33.76
C PHE A 102 14.93 -4.84 -35.05
N LYS A 103 13.77 -4.77 -35.70
CA LYS A 103 13.59 -4.00 -36.95
C LYS A 103 13.47 -2.50 -36.66
N TYR A 104 14.61 -1.84 -36.41
CA TYR A 104 14.70 -0.41 -36.07
C TYR A 104 14.00 0.49 -37.12
N GLU A 105 14.23 0.23 -38.41
CA GLU A 105 13.59 0.97 -39.51
C GLU A 105 12.06 0.86 -39.51
N THR A 106 11.51 -0.30 -39.13
CA THR A 106 10.05 -0.48 -39.02
C THR A 106 9.47 0.28 -37.82
N TYR A 107 10.26 0.47 -36.75
CA TYR A 107 9.86 1.26 -35.58
C TYR A 107 9.91 2.76 -35.86
N LEU A 108 10.98 3.27 -36.49
CA LEU A 108 11.05 4.67 -36.93
C LEU A 108 9.98 5.01 -37.98
N ASN A 109 9.75 4.13 -38.97
CA ASN A 109 8.67 4.31 -39.95
C ASN A 109 7.26 4.16 -39.33
N LYS A 110 7.12 3.47 -38.19
CA LYS A 110 5.90 3.49 -37.37
C LYS A 110 5.74 4.78 -36.57
N ILE A 111 6.82 5.51 -36.29
CA ILE A 111 6.82 6.86 -35.70
C ILE A 111 6.72 7.91 -36.82
N ASN A 112 5.86 7.68 -37.82
CA ASN A 112 5.48 8.74 -38.75
C ASN A 112 4.72 9.84 -37.98
N SER A 113 4.91 11.12 -38.34
CA SER A 113 4.24 12.28 -37.73
C SER A 113 2.72 12.10 -37.64
N ASN A 114 2.10 11.48 -38.65
CA ASN A 114 0.67 11.17 -38.69
C ASN A 114 0.22 10.16 -37.62
N LYS A 115 1.02 9.12 -37.34
CA LYS A 115 0.71 8.13 -36.28
C LYS A 115 0.92 8.72 -34.89
N ARG A 116 1.94 9.56 -34.70
CA ARG A 116 2.14 10.33 -33.46
C ARG A 116 0.97 11.28 -33.20
N LYS A 117 0.55 12.04 -34.22
CA LYS A 117 -0.61 12.93 -34.14
C LYS A 117 -1.89 12.17 -33.81
N LEU A 118 -2.09 10.99 -34.42
CA LEU A 118 -3.23 10.10 -34.13
C LEU A 118 -3.19 9.54 -32.69
N PHE A 119 -2.01 9.14 -32.20
CA PHE A 119 -1.84 8.67 -30.81
C PHE A 119 -2.18 9.80 -29.82
N LEU A 120 -1.60 10.98 -30.02
CA LEU A 120 -1.85 12.14 -29.16
C LEU A 120 -3.33 12.55 -29.19
N SER A 121 -3.95 12.58 -30.37
CA SER A 121 -5.36 12.96 -30.51
C SER A 121 -6.33 11.94 -29.89
N SER A 122 -6.01 10.64 -29.97
CA SER A 122 -6.89 9.56 -29.47
C SER A 122 -6.78 9.33 -27.96
N ASN A 123 -5.67 9.77 -27.33
CA ASN A 123 -5.35 9.49 -25.93
C ASN A 123 -5.20 10.77 -25.08
N LYS A 124 -5.79 11.89 -25.50
CA LYS A 124 -5.64 13.19 -24.81
C LYS A 124 -5.95 13.11 -23.32
N ILE A 125 -7.06 12.46 -22.95
CA ILE A 125 -7.51 12.34 -21.55
C ILE A 125 -6.48 11.55 -20.75
N GLU A 126 -6.05 10.40 -21.25
CA GLU A 126 -5.06 9.56 -20.59
C GLU A 126 -3.71 10.24 -20.45
N ILE A 127 -3.25 10.98 -21.47
CA ILE A 127 -1.99 11.72 -21.41
C ILE A 127 -2.05 12.83 -20.36
N VAL A 128 -3.12 13.64 -20.36
CA VAL A 128 -3.29 14.70 -19.36
C VAL A 128 -3.38 14.11 -17.96
N TYR A 129 -4.11 13.01 -17.79
CA TYR A 129 -4.23 12.29 -16.53
C TYR A 129 -2.88 11.79 -16.01
N VAL A 130 -2.09 11.14 -16.87
CA VAL A 130 -0.75 10.64 -16.49
C VAL A 130 0.21 11.79 -16.19
N LEU A 131 0.21 12.86 -17.00
CA LEU A 131 1.06 14.02 -16.76
C LEU A 131 0.70 14.73 -15.45
N PHE A 132 -0.59 14.92 -15.16
CA PHE A 132 -1.04 15.50 -13.90
C PHE A 132 -0.50 14.71 -12.70
N PHE A 133 -0.69 13.38 -12.70
CA PHE A 133 -0.22 12.54 -11.60
C PHE A 133 1.32 12.45 -11.55
N LEU A 134 1.99 12.42 -12.69
CA LEU A 134 3.45 12.47 -12.74
C LEU A 134 3.99 13.75 -12.11
N ILE A 135 3.41 14.91 -12.45
CA ILE A 135 3.85 16.22 -11.92
C ILE A 135 3.60 16.30 -10.42
N ILE A 136 2.39 16.02 -9.95
CA ILE A 136 2.04 16.19 -8.54
C ILE A 136 2.81 15.21 -7.64
N TRP A 137 2.98 13.94 -8.05
CA TRP A 137 3.75 12.97 -7.27
C TRP A 137 5.25 13.24 -7.32
N THR A 138 5.78 13.74 -8.44
CA THR A 138 7.17 14.20 -8.49
C THR A 138 7.39 15.35 -7.52
N PHE A 139 6.48 16.33 -7.51
CA PHE A 139 6.53 17.46 -6.60
C PHE A 139 6.52 16.99 -5.14
N LEU A 140 5.54 16.17 -4.74
CA LEU A 140 5.40 15.68 -3.37
C LEU A 140 6.63 14.85 -2.92
N MET A 141 7.10 13.92 -3.75
CA MET A 141 8.25 13.06 -3.42
C MET A 141 9.55 13.87 -3.29
N CYS A 142 9.84 14.74 -4.26
CA CYS A 142 11.05 15.56 -4.23
C CYS A 142 11.00 16.64 -3.14
N LYS A 143 9.81 17.13 -2.76
CA LYS A 143 9.65 18.05 -1.62
C LYS A 143 9.93 17.36 -0.29
N SER A 144 9.44 16.12 -0.12
CA SER A 144 9.64 15.34 1.11
C SER A 144 11.08 14.82 1.29
N PHE A 145 11.83 14.63 0.21
CA PHE A 145 13.19 14.12 0.29
C PHE A 145 14.04 14.54 -0.92
N TYR A 146 15.11 15.29 -0.65
CA TYR A 146 16.08 15.69 -1.66
C TYR A 146 17.47 15.91 -1.05
N ILE A 147 18.50 15.83 -1.89
CA ILE A 147 19.88 16.19 -1.53
C ILE A 147 20.28 17.44 -2.31
N LYS A 148 20.75 18.47 -1.61
CA LYS A 148 21.26 19.72 -2.20
C LYS A 148 22.53 20.14 -1.48
N ASN A 149 23.58 20.44 -2.24
CA ASN A 149 24.88 20.89 -1.72
C ASN A 149 25.48 19.97 -0.63
N GLY A 150 25.37 18.65 -0.80
CA GLY A 150 25.83 17.68 0.20
C GLY A 150 24.90 17.49 1.40
N ILE A 151 23.85 18.30 1.56
CA ILE A 151 22.90 18.18 2.66
C ILE A 151 21.68 17.38 2.22
N MET A 152 21.43 16.28 2.93
CA MET A 152 20.21 15.49 2.82
C MET A 152 19.10 16.17 3.61
N ASN A 153 18.01 16.50 2.93
CA ASN A 153 16.83 17.13 3.52
C ASN A 153 15.71 16.10 3.57
N ILE A 154 15.29 15.74 4.78
CA ILE A 154 14.23 14.76 5.05
C ILE A 154 13.08 15.53 5.70
N GLY A 155 11.94 15.61 5.02
CA GLY A 155 10.76 16.28 5.56
C GLY A 155 10.20 15.53 6.78
N GLU A 156 9.67 16.26 7.75
CA GLU A 156 8.98 15.70 8.92
C GLU A 156 7.83 14.77 8.51
N SER A 157 7.25 15.02 7.33
CA SER A 157 6.24 14.16 6.73
C SER A 157 6.69 12.70 6.61
N VAL A 158 7.98 12.45 6.33
CA VAL A 158 8.54 11.11 6.06
C VAL A 158 9.60 10.65 7.07
N ALA A 159 10.06 11.53 7.97
CA ALA A 159 11.26 11.33 8.79
C ALA A 159 11.24 10.02 9.59
N SER A 160 10.13 9.71 10.25
CA SER A 160 9.98 8.50 11.08
C SER A 160 10.19 7.20 10.28
N ASP A 161 9.59 7.07 9.09
CA ASP A 161 9.77 5.86 8.25
C ASP A 161 11.11 5.88 7.52
N PHE A 162 11.66 7.07 7.25
CA PHE A 162 12.93 7.20 6.52
C PHE A 162 14.13 6.84 7.36
N ALA A 163 14.04 7.01 8.67
CA ALA A 163 15.10 6.62 9.58
C ALA A 163 15.60 5.17 9.35
N PRO A 164 14.73 4.15 9.45
CA PRO A 164 15.11 2.79 9.13
C PRO A 164 15.33 2.57 7.63
N HIS A 165 14.55 3.19 6.74
CA HIS A 165 14.67 2.94 5.30
C HIS A 165 16.01 3.38 4.73
N LEU A 166 16.52 4.56 5.11
CA LEU A 166 17.80 5.06 4.61
C LEU A 166 18.98 4.24 5.14
N ALA A 167 18.91 3.77 6.39
CA ALA A 167 19.89 2.85 6.95
C ALA A 167 19.92 1.52 6.18
N VAL A 168 18.75 0.92 5.92
CA VAL A 168 18.65 -0.32 5.13
C VAL A 168 19.19 -0.10 3.71
N ILE A 169 18.82 1.00 3.05
CA ILE A 169 19.35 1.34 1.71
C ILE A 169 20.88 1.37 1.72
N ARG A 170 21.48 2.10 2.68
CA ARG A 170 22.94 2.26 2.74
C ARG A 170 23.70 1.06 3.27
N SER A 171 23.04 0.17 4.01
CA SER A 171 23.61 -1.14 4.36
C SER A 171 23.93 -1.99 3.12
N PHE A 172 23.25 -1.76 1.99
CA PHE A 172 23.58 -2.39 0.71
C PHE A 172 24.55 -1.57 -0.13
N SER A 173 24.36 -0.24 -0.23
CA SER A 173 25.17 0.58 -1.14
C SER A 173 26.58 0.85 -0.62
N PHE A 174 26.74 1.06 0.69
CA PHE A 174 28.03 1.31 1.35
C PHE A 174 28.47 0.16 2.27
N GLY A 175 27.55 -0.67 2.74
CA GLY A 175 27.82 -1.88 3.52
C GLY A 175 27.96 -3.16 2.69
N SER A 176 27.81 -4.32 3.34
CA SER A 176 27.75 -5.65 2.68
C SER A 176 26.70 -6.53 3.34
N ASN A 177 25.43 -6.12 3.24
CA ASN A 177 24.31 -6.76 3.92
C ASN A 177 23.83 -8.06 3.25
N PHE A 178 24.72 -9.05 3.14
CA PHE A 178 24.44 -10.41 2.64
C PHE A 178 25.07 -11.46 3.58
N PRO A 179 24.28 -12.24 4.36
CA PRO A 179 22.81 -12.25 4.42
C PRO A 179 22.23 -10.91 4.88
N THR A 180 21.00 -10.61 4.46
CA THR A 180 20.33 -9.38 4.86
C THR A 180 19.93 -9.42 6.34
N GLU A 181 20.26 -8.34 7.02
CA GLU A 181 19.93 -8.08 8.42
C GLU A 181 19.37 -6.67 8.58
N TYR A 182 18.68 -6.43 9.69
CA TYR A 182 18.20 -5.09 10.01
C TYR A 182 19.34 -4.23 10.60
N PRO A 183 19.70 -3.07 10.02
CA PRO A 183 20.86 -2.29 10.48
C PRO A 183 20.73 -1.77 11.91
N HIS A 184 19.50 -1.53 12.38
CA HIS A 184 19.22 -1.12 13.76
C HIS A 184 19.21 -2.29 14.75
N PHE A 185 19.39 -3.53 14.28
CA PHE A 185 19.37 -4.72 15.12
C PHE A 185 20.16 -5.85 14.44
N ALA A 186 21.49 -5.81 14.58
CA ALA A 186 22.40 -6.77 13.97
C ALA A 186 22.25 -8.18 14.57
N ASP A 187 21.23 -8.96 14.21
CA ASP A 187 20.96 -10.32 14.73
C ASP A 187 21.08 -11.46 13.71
N GLY A 188 21.48 -11.16 12.47
CA GLY A 188 21.51 -12.19 11.43
C GLY A 188 20.18 -12.39 10.68
N SER A 189 19.12 -11.63 10.97
CA SER A 189 17.82 -11.77 10.34
C SER A 189 17.19 -10.43 9.91
N ILE A 190 16.24 -10.50 8.97
CA ILE A 190 15.37 -9.37 8.64
C ILE A 190 13.91 -9.79 8.63
N ARG A 191 13.12 -9.20 9.55
CA ARG A 191 11.69 -9.52 9.76
C ARG A 191 10.73 -8.60 9.01
N TYR A 192 11.22 -7.44 8.57
CA TYR A 192 10.47 -6.47 7.78
C TYR A 192 10.80 -6.57 6.29
N HIS A 193 9.90 -6.09 5.43
CA HIS A 193 10.16 -6.06 3.99
C HIS A 193 11.29 -5.07 3.67
N PHE A 194 12.17 -5.44 2.73
CA PHE A 194 13.37 -4.66 2.43
C PHE A 194 13.71 -4.59 0.93
N MET A 195 13.00 -5.33 0.06
CA MET A 195 13.41 -5.48 -1.34
C MET A 195 13.36 -4.17 -2.13
N PHE A 196 12.48 -3.25 -1.77
CA PHE A 196 12.43 -1.93 -2.37
C PHE A 196 13.59 -1.03 -1.90
N GLN A 197 13.99 -1.16 -0.63
CA GLN A 197 15.19 -0.51 -0.08
C GLN A 197 16.45 -1.09 -0.71
N PHE A 198 16.50 -2.41 -0.95
CA PHE A 198 17.56 -3.05 -1.72
C PHE A 198 17.63 -2.51 -3.15
N LEU A 199 16.49 -2.34 -3.84
CA LEU A 199 16.46 -1.69 -5.16
C LEU A 199 17.10 -0.30 -5.11
N ALA A 200 16.70 0.55 -4.15
CA ALA A 200 17.27 1.88 -4.01
C ALA A 200 18.78 1.84 -3.66
N GLY A 201 19.21 0.91 -2.80
CA GLY A 201 20.62 0.70 -2.47
C GLY A 201 21.44 0.23 -3.66
N ASN A 202 20.88 -0.65 -4.50
CA ASN A 202 21.51 -1.08 -5.74
C ASN A 202 21.64 0.07 -6.75
N LEU A 203 20.61 0.91 -6.86
CA LEU A 203 20.66 2.08 -7.73
C LEU A 203 21.69 3.11 -7.25
N GLU A 204 21.80 3.33 -5.93
CA GLU A 204 22.85 4.16 -5.35
C GLU A 204 24.25 3.60 -5.63
N PHE A 205 24.43 2.28 -5.44
CA PHE A 205 25.66 1.57 -5.78
C PHE A 205 26.05 1.73 -7.26
N LEU A 206 25.08 1.73 -8.18
CA LEU A 206 25.27 1.96 -9.61
C LEU A 206 25.50 3.45 -9.99
N GLY A 207 25.75 4.30 -8.99
CA GLY A 207 26.15 5.69 -9.15
C GLY A 207 24.99 6.67 -9.29
N MET A 208 23.81 6.34 -8.79
CA MET A 208 22.68 7.26 -8.71
C MET A 208 22.68 7.96 -7.35
N ARG A 209 22.40 9.27 -7.31
CA ARG A 209 22.32 9.97 -6.01
C ARG A 209 21.15 9.42 -5.19
N LEU A 210 21.33 9.22 -3.88
CA LEU A 210 20.38 8.52 -3.01
C LEU A 210 18.93 9.05 -3.10
N ASP A 211 18.76 10.37 -3.16
CA ASP A 211 17.45 10.99 -3.31
C ASP A 211 16.75 10.55 -4.59
N TRP A 212 17.44 10.56 -5.73
CA TRP A 212 16.91 10.00 -6.96
C TRP A 212 16.74 8.48 -6.88
N ALA A 213 17.70 7.76 -6.29
CA ALA A 213 17.69 6.30 -6.20
C ALA A 213 16.44 5.80 -5.47
N PHE A 214 15.93 6.61 -4.55
CA PHE A 214 14.67 6.36 -3.85
C PHE A 214 13.46 7.05 -4.51
N ASN A 215 13.54 8.31 -4.92
CA ASN A 215 12.43 9.08 -5.50
C ASN A 215 11.98 8.51 -6.85
N LEU A 216 12.90 8.24 -7.78
CA LEU A 216 12.57 7.85 -9.15
C LEU A 216 11.76 6.54 -9.24
N PRO A 217 12.21 5.40 -8.65
CA PRO A 217 11.39 4.20 -8.68
C PRO A 217 10.04 4.39 -7.97
N SER A 218 9.98 5.22 -6.93
CA SER A 218 8.74 5.51 -6.19
C SER A 218 7.72 6.29 -7.02
N ILE A 219 8.16 7.34 -7.71
CA ILE A 219 7.34 8.14 -8.63
C ILE A 219 6.81 7.25 -9.77
N LEU A 220 7.69 6.47 -10.39
CA LEU A 220 7.29 5.57 -11.48
C LEU A 220 6.33 4.49 -10.98
N SER A 221 6.48 4.00 -9.75
CA SER A 221 5.60 3.01 -9.14
C SER A 221 4.19 3.54 -8.90
N ILE A 222 4.07 4.74 -8.30
CA ILE A 222 2.74 5.31 -8.01
C ILE A 222 2.01 5.74 -9.28
N VAL A 223 2.72 6.32 -10.26
CA VAL A 223 2.14 6.62 -11.57
C VAL A 223 1.71 5.32 -12.27
N SER A 224 2.53 4.27 -12.19
CA SER A 224 2.19 2.96 -12.76
C SER A 224 0.94 2.35 -12.14
N PHE A 225 0.85 2.38 -10.81
CA PHE A 225 -0.34 1.93 -10.08
C PHE A 225 -1.59 2.70 -10.51
N ILE A 226 -1.53 4.03 -10.59
CA ILE A 226 -2.66 4.89 -10.98
C ILE A 226 -3.10 4.60 -12.43
N MET A 227 -2.15 4.37 -13.36
CA MET A 227 -2.46 3.96 -14.74
C MET A 227 -3.19 2.60 -14.80
N LEU A 228 -2.79 1.65 -13.95
CA LEU A 228 -3.42 0.34 -13.86
C LEU A 228 -4.80 0.43 -13.19
N LEU A 229 -4.96 1.25 -12.14
CA LEU A 229 -6.25 1.53 -11.51
C LEU A 229 -7.25 2.15 -12.48
N TYR A 230 -6.80 3.11 -13.29
CA TYR A 230 -7.57 3.69 -14.39
C TYR A 230 -8.00 2.61 -15.39
N SER A 231 -7.06 1.77 -15.82
CA SER A 231 -7.32 0.70 -16.80
C SER A 231 -8.30 -0.35 -16.27
N PHE A 232 -8.15 -0.76 -15.01
CA PHE A 232 -9.06 -1.68 -14.34
C PHE A 232 -10.47 -1.09 -14.25
N THR A 233 -10.59 0.20 -13.90
CA THR A 233 -11.87 0.92 -13.86
C THR A 233 -12.58 0.88 -15.22
N LEU A 234 -11.84 1.01 -16.31
CA LEU A 234 -12.39 0.89 -17.66
C LEU A 234 -12.79 -0.53 -18.03
N LEU A 235 -12.09 -1.56 -17.54
CA LEU A 235 -12.54 -2.95 -17.71
C LEU A 235 -13.86 -3.21 -16.96
N VAL A 236 -14.09 -2.52 -15.84
CA VAL A 236 -15.37 -2.63 -15.12
C VAL A 236 -16.48 -1.83 -15.81
N PHE A 237 -16.24 -0.56 -16.18
CA PHE A 237 -17.31 0.36 -16.61
C PHE A 237 -17.25 0.84 -18.07
N GLY A 238 -16.07 0.85 -18.68
CA GLY A 238 -15.84 1.34 -20.04
C GLY A 238 -16.01 2.85 -20.25
N ASP A 239 -16.01 3.68 -19.19
CA ASP A 239 -16.05 5.16 -19.31
C ASP A 239 -14.81 5.83 -18.72
N LYS A 240 -14.06 6.55 -19.56
CA LYS A 240 -12.85 7.32 -19.23
C LYS A 240 -13.05 8.30 -18.07
N ARG A 241 -14.23 8.91 -17.94
CA ARG A 241 -14.54 9.84 -16.84
C ARG A 241 -14.56 9.14 -15.49
N ILE A 242 -15.03 7.89 -15.43
CA ILE A 242 -15.04 7.10 -14.20
C ILE A 242 -13.58 6.79 -13.81
N GLY A 243 -12.74 6.45 -14.78
CA GLY A 243 -11.30 6.25 -14.56
C GLY A 243 -10.62 7.50 -14.01
N VAL A 244 -10.87 8.69 -14.60
CA VAL A 244 -10.31 9.96 -14.12
C VAL A 244 -10.76 10.24 -12.68
N LEU A 245 -12.06 10.15 -12.43
CA LEU A 245 -12.62 10.45 -11.11
C LEU A 245 -12.18 9.43 -10.05
N THR A 246 -11.95 8.17 -10.42
CA THR A 246 -11.34 7.17 -9.53
C THR A 246 -9.95 7.61 -9.09
N GLY A 247 -9.13 8.15 -10.00
CA GLY A 247 -7.83 8.72 -9.64
C GLY A 247 -7.93 9.90 -8.67
N VAL A 248 -8.91 10.78 -8.86
CA VAL A 248 -9.17 11.91 -7.94
C VAL A 248 -9.59 11.41 -6.56
N LEU A 249 -10.48 10.42 -6.49
CA LEU A 249 -10.92 9.82 -5.22
C LEU A 249 -9.86 8.93 -4.55
N PHE A 250 -8.90 8.41 -5.32
CA PHE A 250 -7.68 7.81 -4.77
C PHE A 250 -6.82 8.87 -4.10
N PHE A 251 -6.66 10.04 -4.74
CA PHE A 251 -5.81 11.11 -4.25
C PHE A 251 -6.42 11.87 -3.07
N PHE A 252 -7.75 11.99 -2.99
CA PHE A 252 -8.45 12.66 -1.89
C PHE A 252 -9.35 11.69 -1.15
N ARG A 253 -8.98 11.36 0.09
CA ARG A 253 -9.79 10.48 0.94
C ARG A 253 -11.11 11.15 1.37
N SER A 254 -12.15 10.33 1.53
CA SER A 254 -13.38 10.73 2.22
C SER A 254 -13.29 10.37 3.69
N SER A 255 -13.72 11.28 4.56
CA SER A 255 -13.80 11.10 6.01
C SER A 255 -14.64 12.23 6.61
N PHE A 256 -15.26 12.00 7.76
CA PHE A 256 -15.95 13.05 8.51
C PHE A 256 -15.05 13.84 9.47
N ALA A 257 -13.77 13.52 9.54
CA ALA A 257 -12.78 14.22 10.35
C ALA A 257 -12.78 15.74 10.13
N PHE A 258 -13.01 16.21 8.89
CA PHE A 258 -13.18 17.64 8.61
C PHE A 258 -14.32 18.29 9.42
N PHE A 259 -15.49 17.65 9.47
CA PHE A 259 -16.64 18.20 10.20
C PHE A 259 -16.42 18.15 11.70
N THR A 260 -15.77 17.11 12.20
CA THR A 260 -15.36 17.03 13.60
C THR A 260 -14.36 18.13 13.92
N TYR A 261 -13.33 18.33 13.10
CA TYR A 261 -12.30 19.36 13.26
C TYR A 261 -12.88 20.78 13.33
N ILE A 262 -13.72 21.17 12.37
CA ILE A 262 -14.32 22.53 12.39
C ILE A 262 -15.26 22.73 13.59
N SER A 263 -15.84 21.66 14.12
CA SER A 263 -16.70 21.72 15.30
C SER A 263 -15.94 21.84 16.62
N GLN A 264 -14.60 21.70 16.61
CA GLN A 264 -13.76 21.98 17.78
C GLN A 264 -13.68 23.50 18.06
N LYS A 265 -14.11 24.33 17.10
CA LYS A 265 -13.99 25.79 17.15
C LYS A 265 -15.37 26.47 17.13
N PHE A 266 -15.43 27.70 17.64
CA PHE A 266 -16.67 28.50 17.65
C PHE A 266 -16.73 29.51 16.50
N PHE A 267 -15.59 30.04 16.06
CA PHE A 267 -15.55 31.10 15.05
C PHE A 267 -14.92 30.64 13.73
N PHE A 268 -15.51 31.04 12.60
CA PHE A 268 -15.04 30.67 11.27
C PHE A 268 -13.67 31.25 10.91
N THR A 269 -13.33 32.41 11.48
CA THR A 269 -12.02 33.06 11.31
C THR A 269 -10.88 32.23 11.91
N GLU A 270 -11.13 31.55 13.04
CA GLU A 270 -10.16 30.64 13.67
C GLU A 270 -9.92 29.42 12.79
N ILE A 271 -11.00 28.85 12.23
CA ILE A 271 -10.94 27.70 11.32
C ILE A 271 -10.05 28.03 10.11
N LEU A 272 -10.28 29.18 9.46
CA LEU A 272 -9.49 29.57 8.29
C LEU A 272 -8.01 29.84 8.64
N GLY A 273 -7.75 30.54 9.76
CA GLY A 273 -6.38 30.86 10.18
C GLY A 273 -5.54 29.62 10.50
N GLU A 274 -6.14 28.61 11.14
CA GLU A 274 -5.44 27.38 11.50
C GLU A 274 -5.22 26.42 10.30
N LEU A 275 -6.15 26.40 9.33
CA LEU A 275 -6.05 25.52 8.17
C LEU A 275 -4.80 25.78 7.32
N ASP A 276 -4.38 27.05 7.19
CA ASP A 276 -3.19 27.41 6.41
C ASP A 276 -1.88 27.00 7.09
N GLN A 277 -1.88 26.90 8.42
CA GLN A 277 -0.68 26.60 9.24
C GLN A 277 -0.66 25.17 9.76
N ILE A 278 -1.62 24.34 9.37
CA ILE A 278 -1.79 23.01 9.95
C ILE A 278 -0.60 22.10 9.61
N THR A 279 -0.06 21.43 10.63
CA THR A 279 1.05 20.48 10.52
C THR A 279 0.70 19.08 11.02
N THR A 280 -0.49 18.90 11.60
CA THR A 280 -0.98 17.60 12.10
C THR A 280 -2.24 17.20 11.35
N ASN A 281 -2.38 15.94 10.94
CA ASN A 281 -3.58 15.47 10.23
C ASN A 281 -4.82 15.62 11.13
N ILE A 282 -5.92 16.16 10.58
CA ILE A 282 -7.16 16.56 11.29
C ILE A 282 -8.04 15.41 11.82
N GLY A 283 -7.45 14.25 12.04
CA GLY A 283 -8.15 13.04 12.43
C GLY A 283 -8.74 13.06 13.83
N ASN A 284 -9.78 12.25 14.05
CA ASN A 284 -10.39 12.09 15.36
C ASN A 284 -10.61 10.63 15.78
N THR A 285 -10.02 9.72 15.04
CA THR A 285 -9.88 8.32 15.45
C THR A 285 -8.44 8.03 15.87
N PRO A 286 -8.19 6.99 16.69
CA PRO A 286 -6.84 6.67 17.14
C PRO A 286 -5.85 6.53 15.97
N LYS A 287 -4.69 7.19 16.07
CA LYS A 287 -3.58 7.16 15.10
C LYS A 287 -3.89 7.82 13.75
N GLU A 288 -5.01 8.52 13.60
CA GLU A 288 -5.31 9.25 12.37
C GLU A 288 -4.41 10.48 12.19
N GLU A 289 -3.91 11.05 13.29
CA GLU A 289 -2.90 12.12 13.32
C GLU A 289 -1.58 11.72 12.67
N TRP A 290 -1.29 10.42 12.56
CA TRP A 290 -0.12 9.90 11.84
C TRP A 290 -0.27 10.01 10.32
N GLY A 291 -1.49 10.21 9.82
CA GLY A 291 -1.80 10.29 8.39
C GLY A 291 -1.96 8.93 7.72
N LEU A 292 -2.38 7.89 8.47
CA LEU A 292 -2.51 6.50 7.99
C LEU A 292 -3.40 6.33 6.75
N TYR A 293 -4.40 7.20 6.57
CA TYR A 293 -5.34 7.16 5.45
C TYR A 293 -5.10 8.28 4.43
N ALA A 294 -4.17 9.19 4.72
CA ALA A 294 -3.88 10.38 3.92
C ALA A 294 -2.89 10.09 2.80
N GLN A 295 -2.66 11.07 1.92
CA GLN A 295 -1.65 10.97 0.85
C GLN A 295 -0.25 10.71 1.40
N LYS A 296 0.01 11.16 2.65
CA LYS A 296 1.24 10.95 3.41
C LYS A 296 1.70 9.49 3.41
N VAL A 297 0.80 8.52 3.52
CA VAL A 297 1.16 7.09 3.58
C VAL A 297 1.97 6.64 2.36
N TYR A 298 1.68 7.20 1.18
CA TYR A 298 2.39 6.86 -0.05
C TYR A 298 3.78 7.49 -0.14
N LEU A 299 4.03 8.59 0.59
CA LEU A 299 5.34 9.25 0.67
C LEU A 299 6.25 8.53 1.67
N ASN A 300 5.69 8.11 2.81
CA ASN A 300 6.41 7.42 3.87
C ASN A 300 6.74 5.99 3.44
N GLN A 301 5.71 5.26 2.98
CA GLN A 301 5.83 3.88 2.54
C GLN A 301 5.94 3.79 1.01
N ARG A 302 7.06 4.26 0.48
CA ARG A 302 7.29 4.35 -0.97
C ARG A 302 7.17 3.04 -1.74
N HIS A 303 7.43 1.94 -1.05
CA HIS A 303 7.32 0.58 -1.55
C HIS A 303 5.85 0.12 -1.72
N LEU A 304 4.89 0.75 -1.01
CA LEU A 304 3.46 0.38 -1.04
C LEU A 304 2.88 0.46 -2.45
N SER A 305 3.11 1.59 -3.13
CA SER A 305 2.58 1.83 -4.49
C SER A 305 3.10 0.83 -5.52
N PHE A 306 4.34 0.35 -5.36
CA PHE A 306 4.90 -0.69 -6.23
C PHE A 306 4.09 -1.99 -6.10
N ALA A 307 3.87 -2.44 -4.86
CA ALA A 307 3.11 -3.64 -4.58
C ALA A 307 1.63 -3.51 -5.00
N LEU A 308 1.01 -2.34 -4.78
CA LEU A 308 -0.34 -2.05 -5.27
C LEU A 308 -0.42 -2.16 -6.80
N GLY A 309 0.59 -1.67 -7.51
CA GLY A 309 0.71 -1.85 -8.95
C GLY A 309 0.72 -3.31 -9.37
N ILE A 310 1.52 -4.16 -8.70
CA ILE A 310 1.53 -5.61 -8.95
C ILE A 310 0.17 -6.25 -8.69
N MET A 311 -0.49 -5.91 -7.56
CA MET A 311 -1.86 -6.36 -7.28
C MET A 311 -2.81 -6.00 -8.42
N MET A 312 -2.75 -4.77 -8.93
CA MET A 312 -3.60 -4.36 -10.06
C MET A 312 -3.33 -5.16 -11.33
N ILE A 313 -2.08 -5.54 -11.63
CA ILE A 313 -1.77 -6.43 -12.78
C ILE A 313 -2.51 -7.77 -12.63
N VAL A 314 -2.45 -8.36 -11.43
CA VAL A 314 -3.12 -9.64 -11.16
C VAL A 314 -4.64 -9.49 -11.26
N LEU A 315 -5.22 -8.45 -10.67
CA LEU A 315 -6.66 -8.18 -10.76
C LEU A 315 -7.12 -7.96 -12.20
N ILE A 316 -6.36 -7.21 -12.99
CA ILE A 316 -6.62 -7.00 -14.41
C ILE A 316 -6.58 -8.32 -15.19
N ALA A 317 -5.61 -9.19 -14.91
CA ALA A 317 -5.44 -10.45 -15.61
C ALA A 317 -6.57 -11.45 -15.32
N VAL A 318 -7.11 -11.48 -14.09
CA VAL A 318 -8.17 -12.42 -13.70
C VAL A 318 -9.59 -11.88 -13.91
N LEU A 319 -9.78 -10.56 -14.02
CA LEU A 319 -11.10 -9.95 -14.22
C LEU A 319 -11.88 -10.51 -15.43
N PRO A 320 -11.27 -10.86 -16.58
CA PRO A 320 -11.99 -11.51 -17.67
C PRO A 320 -12.67 -12.83 -17.27
N LEU A 321 -12.08 -13.62 -16.36
CA LEU A 321 -12.67 -14.87 -15.86
C LEU A 321 -13.93 -14.62 -15.04
N PHE A 322 -13.93 -13.53 -14.27
CA PHE A 322 -15.08 -13.04 -13.52
C PHE A 322 -16.18 -12.55 -14.47
N ILE A 323 -15.82 -11.73 -15.47
CA ILE A 323 -16.77 -11.22 -16.47
C ILE A 323 -17.42 -12.37 -17.23
N LYS A 324 -16.64 -13.38 -17.65
CA LYS A 324 -17.14 -14.58 -18.35
C LYS A 324 -18.25 -15.29 -17.56
N MET A 325 -18.07 -15.47 -16.24
CA MET A 325 -19.10 -16.06 -15.39
C MET A 325 -20.36 -15.19 -15.34
N VAL A 326 -20.20 -13.89 -15.07
CA VAL A 326 -21.34 -12.96 -14.97
C VAL A 326 -22.14 -12.91 -16.28
N THR A 327 -21.46 -12.83 -17.42
CA THR A 327 -22.10 -12.84 -18.74
C THR A 327 -22.85 -14.14 -18.99
N LYS A 328 -22.28 -15.29 -18.62
CA LYS A 328 -22.92 -16.60 -18.80
C LYS A 328 -24.19 -16.76 -17.97
N GLU A 329 -24.17 -16.26 -16.74
CA GLU A 329 -25.35 -16.21 -15.89
C GLU A 329 -26.45 -15.32 -16.48
N GLU A 330 -26.08 -14.18 -17.06
CA GLU A 330 -27.02 -13.29 -17.73
C GLU A 330 -27.65 -13.94 -18.97
N GLU A 331 -26.92 -14.76 -19.71
CA GLU A 331 -27.46 -15.58 -20.81
C GLU A 331 -28.49 -16.60 -20.32
N ILE A 332 -28.21 -17.31 -19.23
CA ILE A 332 -29.15 -18.27 -18.61
C ILE A 332 -30.44 -17.58 -18.14
N ASP A 333 -30.33 -16.33 -17.69
CA ASP A 333 -31.45 -15.51 -17.21
C ASP A 333 -32.29 -14.89 -18.35
N ARG A 334 -31.85 -14.94 -19.62
CA ARG A 334 -32.58 -14.38 -20.76
C ARG A 334 -33.77 -15.29 -21.15
N PRO A 335 -34.95 -14.72 -21.45
CA PRO A 335 -36.05 -15.49 -22.01
C PRO A 335 -35.65 -16.01 -23.40
N VAL A 336 -35.86 -17.31 -23.64
CA VAL A 336 -35.71 -17.91 -24.98
C VAL A 336 -36.89 -17.42 -25.83
N GLY A 337 -36.62 -16.96 -27.05
CA GLY A 337 -37.66 -16.51 -27.97
C GLY A 337 -38.67 -17.62 -28.24
N GLY A 338 -39.93 -17.35 -27.92
CA GLY A 338 -41.07 -18.26 -28.00
C GLY A 338 -42.08 -17.91 -26.91
N ASN A 339 -43.37 -18.02 -27.20
CA ASN A 339 -44.51 -17.61 -26.35
C ASN A 339 -44.66 -18.41 -25.03
N GLU A 340 -43.58 -18.64 -24.28
CA GLU A 340 -43.65 -19.19 -22.93
C GLU A 340 -43.72 -18.06 -21.90
N THR A 341 -44.87 -17.92 -21.27
CA THR A 341 -45.08 -16.99 -20.16
C THR A 341 -44.18 -17.33 -18.98
N ARG A 342 -43.60 -16.29 -18.35
CA ARG A 342 -42.66 -16.33 -17.20
C ARG A 342 -43.07 -17.25 -16.02
N ALA A 343 -44.32 -17.68 -15.95
CA ALA A 343 -44.88 -18.48 -14.87
C ALA A 343 -44.49 -19.98 -14.96
N GLY A 344 -44.29 -20.54 -16.15
CA GLY A 344 -44.06 -21.99 -16.35
C GLY A 344 -42.65 -22.49 -16.01
N ARG A 345 -41.61 -21.65 -16.10
CA ARG A 345 -40.20 -22.04 -15.85
C ARG A 345 -39.75 -21.96 -14.39
N ARG A 346 -40.60 -21.44 -13.49
CA ARG A 346 -40.19 -20.87 -12.21
C ARG A 346 -39.99 -21.84 -11.04
N LYS A 347 -40.16 -23.15 -11.22
CA LYS A 347 -39.91 -24.13 -10.15
C LYS A 347 -39.00 -25.25 -10.66
N GLY A 348 -37.69 -24.97 -10.76
CA GLY A 348 -36.66 -26.02 -10.91
C GLY A 348 -35.59 -25.76 -11.98
N GLY A 349 -35.87 -25.00 -13.04
CA GLY A 349 -34.96 -24.86 -14.18
C GLY A 349 -33.76 -23.93 -13.94
N PHE A 350 -33.99 -22.68 -13.54
CA PHE A 350 -32.92 -21.68 -13.39
C PHE A 350 -31.85 -22.13 -12.39
N TYR A 351 -32.24 -22.52 -11.18
CA TYR A 351 -31.29 -22.95 -10.14
C TYR A 351 -30.55 -24.22 -10.54
N LYS A 352 -31.20 -25.17 -11.22
CA LYS A 352 -30.55 -26.38 -11.73
C LYS A 352 -29.52 -26.06 -12.81
N HIS A 353 -29.86 -25.21 -13.79
CA HIS A 353 -28.92 -24.79 -14.83
C HIS A 353 -27.79 -23.92 -14.26
N TYR A 354 -28.10 -23.02 -13.34
CA TYR A 354 -27.12 -22.22 -12.62
C TYR A 354 -26.14 -23.10 -11.85
N LEU A 355 -26.65 -24.03 -11.04
CA LEU A 355 -25.83 -24.93 -10.23
C LEU A 355 -24.99 -25.87 -11.11
N SER A 356 -25.57 -26.36 -12.21
CA SER A 356 -24.84 -27.14 -13.20
C SER A 356 -23.70 -26.32 -13.84
N GLU A 357 -23.97 -25.07 -14.23
CA GLU A 357 -22.97 -24.19 -14.83
C GLU A 357 -21.90 -23.75 -13.82
N PHE A 358 -22.30 -23.54 -12.57
CA PHE A 358 -21.45 -23.06 -11.48
C PHE A 358 -20.60 -24.18 -10.87
N ILE A 359 -21.15 -25.38 -10.64
CA ILE A 359 -20.47 -26.49 -9.96
C ILE A 359 -20.03 -27.57 -10.95
N ALA A 360 -20.91 -28.04 -11.84
CA ALA A 360 -20.65 -29.25 -12.61
C ALA A 360 -19.88 -29.01 -13.93
N SER A 361 -19.84 -27.77 -14.44
CA SER A 361 -19.18 -27.50 -15.72
C SER A 361 -17.65 -27.55 -15.61
N LYS A 362 -17.00 -28.23 -16.57
CA LYS A 362 -15.53 -28.30 -16.66
C LYS A 362 -14.89 -26.91 -16.74
N ASP A 363 -15.50 -26.01 -17.52
CA ASP A 363 -15.06 -24.61 -17.70
C ASP A 363 -15.21 -23.75 -16.41
N ALA A 364 -16.04 -24.17 -15.44
CA ALA A 364 -16.08 -23.49 -14.14
C ALA A 364 -14.81 -23.73 -13.31
N TRP A 365 -14.09 -24.82 -13.55
CA TRP A 365 -12.94 -25.22 -12.73
C TRP A 365 -11.62 -25.11 -13.47
N ILE A 366 -11.53 -25.71 -14.65
CA ILE A 366 -10.25 -25.95 -15.33
C ILE A 366 -9.83 -24.72 -16.14
N PRO A 367 -8.60 -24.22 -15.95
CA PRO A 367 -8.09 -23.11 -16.74
C PRO A 367 -7.82 -23.52 -18.19
N ASP A 368 -8.10 -22.60 -19.12
CA ASP A 368 -7.74 -22.81 -20.54
C ASP A 368 -6.22 -22.74 -20.75
N ASP A 369 -5.54 -21.94 -19.93
CA ASP A 369 -4.07 -21.80 -19.89
C ASP A 369 -3.58 -22.05 -18.46
N ALA A 370 -2.79 -23.11 -18.28
CA ALA A 370 -2.21 -23.44 -16.98
C ALA A 370 -1.00 -22.56 -16.62
N VAL A 371 -0.34 -21.94 -17.61
CA VAL A 371 0.90 -21.17 -17.40
C VAL A 371 0.61 -19.80 -16.80
N ALA A 372 -0.37 -19.08 -17.34
CA ALA A 372 -0.69 -17.72 -16.88
C ALA A 372 -1.00 -17.64 -15.36
N PRO A 373 -1.84 -18.49 -14.77
CA PRO A 373 -2.10 -18.47 -13.32
C PRO A 373 -0.85 -18.74 -12.47
N ILE A 374 0.03 -19.64 -12.92
CA ILE A 374 1.29 -19.93 -12.22
C ILE A 374 2.20 -18.69 -12.25
N VAL A 375 2.35 -18.07 -13.43
CA VAL A 375 3.17 -16.86 -13.60
C VAL A 375 2.63 -15.71 -12.75
N LEU A 376 1.32 -15.51 -12.72
CA LEU A 376 0.68 -14.51 -11.85
C LEU A 376 0.91 -14.81 -10.36
N GLY A 377 0.81 -16.08 -9.96
CA GLY A 377 1.13 -16.53 -8.60
C GLY A 377 2.58 -16.28 -8.21
N ILE A 378 3.52 -16.45 -9.16
CA ILE A 378 4.95 -16.14 -8.97
C ILE A 378 5.16 -14.63 -8.83
N ILE A 379 4.60 -13.82 -9.72
CA ILE A 379 4.71 -12.35 -9.68
C ILE A 379 4.18 -11.82 -8.33
N LEU A 380 3.00 -12.28 -7.89
CA LEU A 380 2.43 -11.86 -6.62
C LEU A 380 3.24 -12.38 -5.43
N GLY A 381 3.68 -13.65 -5.46
CA GLY A 381 4.49 -14.26 -4.40
C GLY A 381 5.84 -13.55 -4.18
N LEU A 382 6.52 -13.16 -5.25
CA LEU A 382 7.76 -12.39 -5.21
C LEU A 382 7.58 -10.98 -4.61
N THR A 383 6.34 -10.50 -4.44
CA THR A 383 6.05 -9.19 -3.84
C THR A 383 5.98 -9.24 -2.30
N SER A 384 6.07 -10.43 -1.69
CA SER A 384 5.89 -10.61 -0.23
C SER A 384 6.88 -9.79 0.62
N PHE A 385 8.17 -9.79 0.26
CA PHE A 385 9.20 -8.95 0.91
C PHE A 385 9.37 -7.56 0.28
N TRP A 386 8.42 -7.14 -0.56
CA TRP A 386 8.24 -5.74 -0.99
C TRP A 386 7.15 -5.06 -0.17
N ASN A 387 6.00 -5.73 0.00
CA ASN A 387 4.96 -5.36 0.96
C ASN A 387 4.01 -6.55 1.20
N GLY A 388 4.16 -7.23 2.33
CA GLY A 388 3.35 -8.42 2.67
C GLY A 388 1.86 -8.13 2.85
N ALA A 389 1.50 -6.96 3.38
CA ALA A 389 0.10 -6.57 3.59
C ALA A 389 -0.67 -6.47 2.26
N VAL A 390 -0.05 -5.95 1.20
CA VAL A 390 -0.68 -5.93 -0.13
C VAL A 390 -0.89 -7.34 -0.68
N VAL A 391 0.03 -8.28 -0.44
CA VAL A 391 -0.11 -9.68 -0.87
C VAL A 391 -1.29 -10.34 -0.14
N ILE A 392 -1.39 -10.16 1.17
CA ILE A 392 -2.53 -10.67 1.97
C ILE A 392 -3.85 -10.06 1.49
N ALA A 393 -3.89 -8.75 1.25
CA ALA A 393 -5.06 -8.07 0.70
C ALA A 393 -5.46 -8.64 -0.67
N ALA A 394 -4.49 -8.83 -1.57
CA ALA A 394 -4.71 -9.38 -2.90
C ALA A 394 -5.30 -10.80 -2.83
N ILE A 395 -4.73 -11.69 -2.00
CA ILE A 395 -5.26 -13.05 -1.81
C ILE A 395 -6.69 -13.01 -1.26
N SER A 396 -6.99 -12.13 -0.30
CA SER A 396 -8.35 -12.00 0.25
C SER A 396 -9.39 -11.57 -0.81
N ILE A 397 -9.03 -10.63 -1.70
CA ILE A 397 -9.87 -10.20 -2.81
C ILE A 397 -10.04 -11.33 -3.83
N LEU A 398 -8.93 -11.98 -4.21
CA LEU A 398 -8.92 -13.08 -5.17
C LEU A 398 -9.76 -14.27 -4.69
N PHE A 399 -9.74 -14.58 -3.39
CA PHE A 399 -10.55 -15.63 -2.80
C PHE A 399 -12.05 -15.36 -3.03
N VAL A 400 -12.53 -14.16 -2.72
CA VAL A 400 -13.94 -13.80 -2.94
C VAL A 400 -14.27 -13.72 -4.44
N MET A 401 -13.37 -13.20 -5.27
CA MET A 401 -13.55 -13.21 -6.72
C MET A 401 -13.66 -14.64 -7.27
N ALA A 402 -12.84 -15.58 -6.79
CA ALA A 402 -12.83 -16.96 -7.25
C ALA A 402 -14.21 -17.64 -7.10
N ILE A 403 -14.95 -17.32 -6.02
CA ILE A 403 -16.31 -17.83 -5.81
C ILE A 403 -17.20 -17.48 -7.01
N PHE A 404 -17.05 -16.28 -7.57
CA PHE A 404 -17.91 -15.74 -8.62
C PHE A 404 -17.31 -15.78 -10.03
N SER A 405 -16.20 -16.48 -10.22
CA SER A 405 -15.48 -16.56 -11.50
C SER A 405 -15.55 -17.96 -12.12
N LYS A 406 -15.33 -18.00 -13.44
CA LYS A 406 -14.96 -19.24 -14.14
C LYS A 406 -13.51 -19.62 -13.82
N GLN A 407 -13.15 -20.86 -14.13
CA GLN A 407 -11.79 -21.40 -14.00
C GLN A 407 -11.20 -21.22 -12.60
N ARG A 408 -11.92 -21.66 -11.56
CA ARG A 408 -11.52 -21.46 -10.15
C ARG A 408 -10.16 -22.06 -9.79
N LEU A 409 -9.71 -23.11 -10.50
CA LEU A 409 -8.37 -23.65 -10.29
C LEU A 409 -7.27 -22.66 -10.73
N ALA A 410 -7.55 -21.70 -11.61
CA ALA A 410 -6.63 -20.59 -11.89
C ALA A 410 -6.36 -19.75 -10.63
N TYR A 411 -7.42 -19.37 -9.91
CA TYR A 411 -7.30 -18.61 -8.65
C TYR A 411 -6.58 -19.43 -7.58
N LEU A 412 -6.89 -20.73 -7.48
CA LEU A 412 -6.20 -21.63 -6.57
C LEU A 412 -4.70 -21.73 -6.89
N ASN A 413 -4.33 -21.86 -8.17
CA ASN A 413 -2.93 -21.89 -8.59
C ASN A 413 -2.22 -20.57 -8.25
N ILE A 414 -2.85 -19.41 -8.51
CA ILE A 414 -2.28 -18.10 -8.13
C ILE A 414 -2.00 -18.09 -6.62
N ALA A 415 -3.00 -18.42 -5.81
CA ALA A 415 -2.87 -18.42 -4.35
C ALA A 415 -1.79 -19.41 -3.87
N LEU A 416 -1.78 -20.64 -4.41
CA LEU A 416 -0.83 -21.69 -4.05
C LEU A 416 0.62 -21.25 -4.30
N PHE A 417 0.94 -20.80 -5.52
CA PHE A 417 2.30 -20.36 -5.84
C PHE A 417 2.70 -19.09 -5.08
N THR A 418 1.76 -18.18 -4.82
CA THR A 418 2.01 -17.01 -3.97
C THR A 418 2.37 -17.42 -2.54
N ILE A 419 1.59 -18.31 -1.91
CA ILE A 419 1.81 -18.76 -0.54
C ILE A 419 3.11 -19.56 -0.42
N ILE A 420 3.39 -20.46 -1.37
CA ILE A 420 4.63 -21.23 -1.40
C ILE A 420 5.85 -20.29 -1.42
N LEU A 421 5.86 -19.29 -2.30
CA LEU A 421 6.96 -18.32 -2.38
C LEU A 421 7.05 -17.43 -1.15
N ALA A 422 5.93 -16.98 -0.59
CA ALA A 422 5.91 -16.20 0.63
C ALA A 422 6.48 -17.00 1.82
N TYR A 423 6.13 -18.28 1.93
CA TYR A 423 6.65 -19.20 2.93
C TYR A 423 8.16 -19.39 2.78
N PHE A 424 8.66 -19.69 1.58
CA PHE A 424 10.10 -19.85 1.33
C PHE A 424 10.89 -18.56 1.62
N GLN A 425 10.39 -17.41 1.19
CA GLN A 425 11.01 -16.13 1.51
C GLN A 425 11.06 -15.90 3.02
N SER A 426 9.96 -16.15 3.74
CA SER A 426 9.91 -15.99 5.20
C SER A 426 10.93 -16.89 5.90
N LYS A 427 11.01 -18.17 5.52
CA LYS A 427 12.02 -19.09 6.05
C LYS A 427 13.45 -18.66 5.74
N PHE A 428 13.68 -18.09 4.56
CA PHE A 428 15.00 -17.65 4.12
C PHE A 428 15.50 -16.40 4.85
N PHE A 429 14.64 -15.40 5.07
CA PHE A 429 15.01 -14.11 5.66
C PHE A 429 14.85 -14.02 7.17
N ILE A 430 13.77 -14.60 7.70
CA ILE A 430 13.39 -14.48 9.13
C ILE A 430 14.11 -15.55 9.97
N ARG A 431 14.49 -16.67 9.34
CA ARG A 431 15.23 -17.78 9.96
C ARG A 431 14.52 -18.29 11.22
N GLY A 432 15.21 -18.31 12.36
CA GLY A 432 14.70 -18.71 13.67
C GLY A 432 13.94 -17.60 14.42
N GLY A 433 13.79 -16.40 13.83
CA GLY A 433 12.96 -15.35 14.38
C GLY A 433 11.48 -15.76 14.39
N GLY A 434 10.72 -15.24 15.37
CA GLY A 434 9.27 -15.44 15.43
C GLY A 434 8.58 -15.01 14.13
N SER A 435 7.45 -15.65 13.79
CA SER A 435 6.67 -15.23 12.63
C SER A 435 6.19 -13.79 12.84
N PRO A 436 6.50 -12.85 11.93
CA PRO A 436 6.00 -11.48 12.04
C PRO A 436 4.48 -11.42 11.84
N VAL A 437 3.89 -12.50 11.33
CA VAL A 437 2.45 -12.66 11.18
C VAL A 437 1.94 -13.70 12.19
N SER A 438 1.13 -13.27 13.14
CA SER A 438 0.55 -14.07 14.23
C SER A 438 -0.97 -13.79 14.34
N PRO A 439 -1.80 -14.43 13.48
CA PRO A 439 -3.23 -14.11 13.39
C PRO A 439 -3.97 -14.47 14.69
N SER A 440 -4.72 -13.51 15.22
CA SER A 440 -5.65 -13.67 16.35
C SER A 440 -7.00 -13.03 16.03
N LEU A 441 -8.10 -13.56 16.58
CA LEU A 441 -9.43 -12.99 16.37
C LEU A 441 -9.56 -11.71 17.19
N TYR A 442 -9.49 -10.57 16.52
CA TYR A 442 -9.46 -9.27 17.14
C TYR A 442 -10.46 -8.36 16.44
N VAL A 443 -11.49 -7.95 17.17
CA VAL A 443 -12.64 -7.28 16.59
C VAL A 443 -12.59 -5.78 16.82
N GLY A 444 -12.81 -5.02 15.74
CA GLY A 444 -12.94 -3.57 15.79
C GLY A 444 -11.70 -2.76 15.47
N PHE A 445 -10.57 -3.42 15.16
CA PHE A 445 -9.36 -2.72 14.73
C PHE A 445 -8.98 -1.60 15.73
N LEU A 446 -8.72 -0.38 15.27
CA LEU A 446 -8.40 0.79 16.10
C LEU A 446 -9.63 1.47 16.72
N ALA A 447 -10.84 0.91 16.62
CA ALA A 447 -11.98 1.47 17.31
C ALA A 447 -11.70 1.54 18.82
N ASP A 448 -11.98 2.70 19.40
CA ASP A 448 -11.95 2.90 20.85
C ASP A 448 -13.24 2.34 21.45
N THR A 449 -13.08 1.27 22.21
CA THR A 449 -14.15 0.49 22.80
C THR A 449 -14.40 0.87 24.27
N ASN A 450 -13.81 1.97 24.76
CA ASN A 450 -13.93 2.45 26.14
C ASN A 450 -13.62 1.35 27.17
N GLY A 451 -12.56 0.57 26.90
CA GLY A 451 -12.10 -0.51 27.79
C GLY A 451 -12.77 -1.87 27.58
N LEU A 452 -13.70 -2.04 26.62
CA LEU A 452 -14.22 -3.38 26.28
C LEU A 452 -13.15 -4.21 25.55
N GLU A 453 -12.93 -5.45 26.00
CA GLU A 453 -11.98 -6.39 25.40
C GLU A 453 -12.27 -6.63 23.91
N LYS A 454 -11.24 -6.53 23.07
CA LYS A 454 -11.34 -6.68 21.61
C LYS A 454 -10.87 -8.05 21.12
N ASP A 455 -10.05 -8.77 21.89
CA ASP A 455 -9.75 -10.17 21.62
C ASP A 455 -10.92 -11.05 22.08
N LEU A 456 -11.78 -11.41 21.12
CA LEU A 456 -12.95 -12.23 21.42
C LEU A 456 -12.58 -13.68 21.76
N SER A 457 -11.37 -14.13 21.39
CA SER A 457 -10.90 -15.47 21.77
C SER A 457 -10.64 -15.49 23.26
N GLU A 458 -9.87 -14.53 23.75
CA GLU A 458 -9.57 -14.38 25.18
C GLU A 458 -10.86 -14.20 26.00
N TYR A 459 -11.75 -13.32 25.55
CA TYR A 459 -13.03 -13.11 26.21
C TYR A 459 -13.91 -14.38 26.23
N PHE A 460 -13.92 -15.15 25.14
CA PHE A 460 -14.64 -16.42 25.05
C PHE A 460 -14.08 -17.46 26.02
N PHE A 461 -12.76 -17.60 26.12
CA PHE A 461 -12.14 -18.52 27.06
C PHE A 461 -12.47 -18.16 28.51
N ALA A 462 -12.55 -16.87 28.82
CA ALA A 462 -12.87 -16.40 30.18
C ALA A 462 -14.38 -16.45 30.53
N ASN A 463 -15.28 -16.21 29.57
CA ASN A 463 -16.70 -15.92 29.88
C ASN A 463 -17.72 -16.84 29.16
N GLY A 464 -17.28 -17.63 28.18
CA GLY A 464 -18.14 -18.53 27.41
C GLY A 464 -19.00 -17.85 26.32
N PHE A 465 -19.63 -18.68 25.48
CA PHE A 465 -20.24 -18.28 24.21
C PHE A 465 -21.30 -17.16 24.30
N LEU A 466 -22.27 -17.31 25.21
CA LEU A 466 -23.40 -16.36 25.29
C LEU A 466 -22.94 -14.97 25.75
N ALA A 467 -22.01 -14.92 26.70
CA ALA A 467 -21.39 -13.68 27.14
C ALA A 467 -20.60 -13.03 26.00
N THR A 468 -19.84 -13.82 25.23
CA THR A 468 -19.11 -13.31 24.05
C THR A 468 -20.05 -12.69 23.01
N ILE A 469 -21.22 -13.28 22.75
CA ILE A 469 -22.20 -12.70 21.83
C ILE A 469 -22.72 -11.36 22.36
N GLN A 470 -23.09 -11.29 23.64
CA GLN A 470 -23.57 -10.04 24.25
C GLN A 470 -22.48 -8.97 24.24
N HIS A 471 -21.23 -9.35 24.54
CA HIS A 471 -20.07 -8.48 24.48
C HIS A 471 -19.81 -7.96 23.07
N PHE A 472 -19.83 -8.83 22.07
CA PHE A 472 -19.72 -8.44 20.67
C PHE A 472 -20.80 -7.41 20.27
N ILE A 473 -22.06 -7.62 20.69
CA ILE A 473 -23.15 -6.66 20.44
C ILE A 473 -22.86 -5.28 21.07
N ARG A 474 -22.24 -5.24 22.26
CA ARG A 474 -21.84 -3.98 22.92
C ARG A 474 -20.71 -3.24 22.19
N ILE A 475 -19.82 -3.97 21.53
CA ILE A 475 -18.70 -3.37 20.78
C ILE A 475 -19.16 -2.76 19.44
N ILE A 476 -20.21 -3.31 18.82
CA ILE A 476 -20.68 -2.90 17.47
C ILE A 476 -20.86 -1.37 17.32
N PRO A 477 -21.52 -0.63 18.23
CA PRO A 477 -21.65 0.82 18.15
C PRO A 477 -20.31 1.56 17.96
N HIS A 478 -19.28 1.17 18.70
CA HIS A 478 -17.94 1.76 18.65
C HIS A 478 -17.31 1.55 17.26
N ILE A 479 -17.41 0.32 16.74
CA ILE A 479 -16.87 -0.05 15.43
C ILE A 479 -17.59 0.69 14.31
N ILE A 480 -18.92 0.74 14.36
CA ILE A 480 -19.73 1.44 13.37
C ILE A 480 -19.36 2.93 13.36
N SER A 481 -19.29 3.56 14.53
CA SER A 481 -18.91 4.97 14.63
C SER A 481 -17.50 5.22 14.10
N PHE A 482 -16.53 4.36 14.44
CA PHE A 482 -15.16 4.43 13.94
C PHE A 482 -15.12 4.39 12.41
N TYR A 483 -15.75 3.41 11.78
CA TYR A 483 -15.73 3.30 10.31
C TYR A 483 -16.51 4.40 9.60
N ILE A 484 -17.60 4.92 10.19
CA ILE A 484 -18.31 6.08 9.64
C ILE A 484 -17.42 7.34 9.70
N GLU A 485 -16.70 7.56 10.79
CA GLU A 485 -15.77 8.69 10.90
C GLU A 485 -14.63 8.57 9.87
N VAL A 486 -13.96 7.42 9.81
CA VAL A 486 -12.77 7.18 8.97
C VAL A 486 -13.11 7.17 7.48
N LEU A 487 -14.22 6.53 7.09
CA LEU A 487 -14.60 6.37 5.67
C LEU A 487 -15.57 7.45 5.17
N GLY A 488 -16.13 8.25 6.08
CA GLY A 488 -17.06 9.34 5.79
C GLY A 488 -18.26 8.87 4.97
N THR A 489 -18.42 9.44 3.78
CA THR A 489 -19.57 9.13 2.92
C THR A 489 -19.45 7.81 2.15
N LEU A 490 -18.26 7.19 2.10
CA LEU A 490 -18.01 6.01 1.27
C LEU A 490 -19.00 4.85 1.54
N PRO A 491 -19.27 4.41 2.79
CA PRO A 491 -20.19 3.31 3.04
C PRO A 491 -21.60 3.61 2.52
N PHE A 492 -22.05 4.86 2.63
CA PHE A 492 -23.36 5.31 2.14
C PHE A 492 -23.42 5.35 0.63
N MET A 493 -22.33 5.75 -0.04
CA MET A 493 -22.26 5.73 -1.50
C MET A 493 -22.28 4.30 -2.05
N ILE A 494 -21.59 3.37 -1.39
CA ILE A 494 -21.67 1.94 -1.70
C ILE A 494 -23.07 1.39 -1.43
N TYR A 495 -23.69 1.78 -0.32
CA TYR A 495 -25.07 1.44 0.02
C TYR A 495 -26.05 1.91 -1.07
N ILE A 496 -25.93 3.16 -1.53
CA ILE A 496 -26.70 3.70 -2.68
C ILE A 496 -26.49 2.82 -3.91
N TYR A 497 -25.24 2.50 -4.26
CA TYR A 497 -24.94 1.69 -5.44
C TYR A 497 -25.61 0.31 -5.38
N LEU A 498 -25.51 -0.37 -4.23
CA LEU A 498 -26.12 -1.70 -4.01
C LEU A 498 -27.64 -1.63 -4.06
N PHE A 499 -28.25 -0.55 -3.55
CA PHE A 499 -29.70 -0.32 -3.60
C PHE A 499 -30.24 -0.06 -5.02
N LEU A 500 -29.39 0.33 -5.97
CA LEU A 500 -29.75 0.47 -7.38
C LEU A 500 -29.84 -0.89 -8.13
N ARG A 501 -29.63 -2.04 -7.45
CA ARG A 501 -29.68 -3.40 -8.03
C ARG A 501 -31.13 -3.94 -8.17
N LYS A 502 -31.34 -4.71 -9.25
CA LYS A 502 -32.59 -5.32 -9.79
C LYS A 502 -33.69 -5.67 -8.75
N GLY A 503 -34.93 -5.23 -9.02
CA GLY A 503 -36.17 -5.80 -8.46
C GLY A 503 -36.94 -4.87 -7.51
N GLY A 504 -37.72 -3.95 -8.08
CA GLY A 504 -38.71 -3.13 -7.36
C GLY A 504 -38.17 -1.79 -6.86
N SER A 505 -38.19 -0.74 -7.70
CA SER A 505 -38.21 0.65 -7.23
C SER A 505 -39.56 1.01 -6.57
N GLY A 506 -40.15 0.05 -5.84
CA GLY A 506 -41.37 0.28 -5.09
C GLY A 506 -41.12 1.34 -4.04
N LYS A 507 -42.13 2.17 -3.77
CA LYS A 507 -42.06 3.24 -2.76
C LYS A 507 -41.42 2.76 -1.45
N GLY A 508 -41.72 1.53 -1.00
CA GLY A 508 -41.14 0.92 0.19
C GLY A 508 -39.61 0.81 0.22
N LYS A 509 -38.93 0.47 -0.89
CA LYS A 509 -37.45 0.39 -0.89
C LYS A 509 -36.79 1.77 -0.82
N LYS A 510 -37.42 2.78 -1.43
CA LYS A 510 -36.96 4.17 -1.35
C LYS A 510 -37.12 4.70 0.06
N ILE A 511 -38.28 4.45 0.68
CA ILE A 511 -38.55 4.80 2.08
C ILE A 511 -37.55 4.09 2.99
N PHE A 512 -37.32 2.79 2.81
CA PHE A 512 -36.34 2.04 3.61
C PHE A 512 -34.94 2.65 3.52
N PHE A 513 -34.45 2.97 2.32
CA PHE A 513 -33.16 3.62 2.13
C PHE A 513 -33.07 4.97 2.88
N ILE A 514 -34.11 5.80 2.77
CA ILE A 514 -34.18 7.10 3.44
C ILE A 514 -34.14 6.91 4.96
N VAL A 515 -35.02 6.06 5.49
CA VAL A 515 -35.17 5.79 6.92
C VAL A 515 -33.88 5.18 7.48
N SER A 516 -33.30 4.20 6.81
CA SER A 516 -32.05 3.56 7.28
C SER A 516 -30.88 4.53 7.28
N THR A 517 -30.75 5.37 6.24
CA THR A 517 -29.66 6.36 6.15
C THR A 517 -29.82 7.44 7.20
N ALA A 518 -31.05 7.93 7.40
CA ALA A 518 -31.36 8.89 8.44
C ALA A 518 -31.13 8.32 9.85
N PHE A 519 -31.51 7.06 10.08
CA PHE A 519 -31.28 6.36 11.34
C PHE A 519 -29.79 6.20 11.65
N ILE A 520 -29.00 5.70 10.69
CA ILE A 520 -27.55 5.54 10.86
C ILE A 520 -26.88 6.92 11.06
N GLY A 521 -27.31 7.93 10.31
CA GLY A 521 -26.78 9.29 10.46
C GLY A 521 -27.10 9.90 11.81
N CYS A 522 -28.34 9.78 12.27
CA CYS A 522 -28.78 10.22 13.60
C CYS A 522 -28.03 9.47 14.71
N PHE A 523 -27.92 8.14 14.60
CA PHE A 523 -27.12 7.32 15.51
C PHE A 523 -25.68 7.84 15.59
N PHE A 524 -25.00 8.02 14.45
CA PHE A 524 -23.62 8.51 14.43
C PHE A 524 -23.50 9.90 15.05
N THR A 525 -24.37 10.84 14.70
CA THR A 525 -24.35 12.20 15.25
C THR A 525 -24.55 12.21 16.76
N VAL A 526 -25.56 11.49 17.27
CA VAL A 526 -25.83 11.39 18.71
C VAL A 526 -24.68 10.68 19.42
N TYR A 527 -24.18 9.59 18.86
CA TYR A 527 -23.07 8.83 19.43
C TYR A 527 -21.83 9.70 19.59
N LYS A 528 -21.45 10.46 18.56
CA LYS A 528 -20.31 11.40 18.62
C LYS A 528 -20.54 12.47 19.67
N LEU A 529 -21.70 13.12 19.71
CA LEU A 529 -21.99 14.17 20.71
C LEU A 529 -21.96 13.70 22.17
N LEU A 530 -22.17 12.40 22.41
CA LEU A 530 -22.15 11.80 23.74
C LEU A 530 -20.76 11.29 24.16
N ASN A 531 -19.89 10.95 23.19
CA ASN A 531 -18.64 10.24 23.47
C ASN A 531 -17.37 10.98 22.98
N ASP A 532 -17.51 12.17 22.40
CA ASP A 532 -16.40 12.91 21.81
C ASP A 532 -16.32 14.34 22.37
N ASP A 533 -15.47 14.49 23.39
CA ASP A 533 -15.28 15.76 24.08
C ASP A 533 -14.60 16.83 23.22
N LYS A 534 -14.00 16.46 22.07
CA LYS A 534 -13.41 17.45 21.16
C LYS A 534 -14.47 18.31 20.47
N ILE A 535 -15.73 17.87 20.40
CA ILE A 535 -16.82 18.63 19.76
C ILE A 535 -17.28 19.74 20.70
N ALA A 536 -16.61 20.89 20.62
CA ALA A 536 -16.95 22.08 21.41
C ALA A 536 -18.24 22.75 20.93
N ASN A 537 -18.39 22.95 19.61
CA ASN A 537 -19.57 23.56 18.99
C ASN A 537 -20.56 22.50 18.52
N LYS A 538 -21.36 21.99 19.46
CA LYS A 538 -22.38 20.95 19.22
C LYS A 538 -23.40 21.34 18.15
N ASN A 539 -23.82 22.61 18.11
CA ASN A 539 -24.79 23.10 17.13
C ASN A 539 -24.24 23.06 15.70
N LEU A 540 -22.99 23.49 15.51
CA LEU A 540 -22.32 23.40 14.21
C LEU A 540 -22.16 21.96 13.76
N PHE A 541 -21.78 21.05 14.66
CA PHE A 541 -21.65 19.63 14.34
C PHE A 541 -23.00 19.02 13.91
N ILE A 542 -24.08 19.27 14.67
CA ILE A 542 -25.44 18.81 14.32
C ILE A 542 -25.86 19.35 12.95
N ALA A 543 -25.73 20.65 12.72
CA ALA A 543 -26.08 21.27 11.45
C ALA A 543 -25.28 20.67 10.27
N SER A 544 -23.98 20.46 10.46
CA SER A 544 -23.10 19.85 9.46
C SER A 544 -23.53 18.41 9.13
N MET A 545 -23.80 17.59 10.15
CA MET A 545 -24.23 16.21 9.94
C MET A 545 -25.60 16.12 9.29
N LEU A 546 -26.57 16.94 9.72
CA LEU A 546 -27.87 17.03 9.08
C LEU A 546 -27.74 17.40 7.60
N PHE A 547 -26.92 18.40 7.28
CA PHE A 547 -26.64 18.79 5.90
C PHE A 547 -26.03 17.64 5.08
N VAL A 548 -24.99 16.98 5.59
CA VAL A 548 -24.33 15.85 4.94
C VAL A 548 -25.32 14.71 4.66
N PHE A 549 -26.07 14.27 5.67
CA PHE A 549 -27.00 13.13 5.50
C PHE A 549 -28.20 13.48 4.64
N LEU A 550 -28.75 14.70 4.72
CA LEU A 550 -29.78 15.17 3.79
C LEU A 550 -29.26 15.19 2.35
N LEU A 551 -28.00 15.57 2.14
CA LEU A 551 -27.39 15.56 0.83
C LEU A 551 -27.17 14.13 0.30
N VAL A 552 -26.69 13.20 1.13
CA VAL A 552 -26.56 11.78 0.79
C VAL A 552 -27.92 11.17 0.42
N ILE A 553 -28.96 11.46 1.22
CA ILE A 553 -30.33 11.03 0.97
C ILE A 553 -30.84 11.61 -0.36
N SER A 554 -30.66 12.90 -0.59
CA SER A 554 -31.08 13.60 -1.81
C SER A 554 -30.37 13.03 -3.05
N PHE A 555 -29.06 12.81 -2.95
CA PHE A 555 -28.25 12.19 -4.00
C PHE A 555 -28.71 10.76 -4.28
N GLY A 556 -28.92 9.94 -3.25
CA GLY A 556 -29.44 8.58 -3.37
C GLY A 556 -30.83 8.53 -4.02
N PHE A 557 -31.72 9.43 -3.62
CA PHE A 557 -33.06 9.56 -4.20
C PHE A 557 -33.00 9.95 -5.68
N LEU A 558 -32.16 10.93 -6.05
CA LEU A 558 -31.91 11.29 -7.45
C LEU A 558 -31.38 10.12 -8.26
N GLN A 559 -30.41 9.37 -7.72
CA GLN A 559 -29.87 8.18 -8.37
C GLN A 559 -30.95 7.14 -8.64
N MET A 560 -31.91 6.97 -7.73
CA MET A 560 -33.05 6.06 -7.87
C MET A 560 -34.13 6.56 -8.84
N LEU A 561 -34.31 7.88 -8.96
CA LEU A 561 -35.29 8.49 -9.88
C LEU A 561 -34.85 8.38 -11.34
N TYR A 562 -33.59 8.69 -11.64
CA TYR A 562 -33.06 8.76 -13.00
C TYR A 562 -32.38 7.45 -13.45
N ASN A 563 -32.75 6.32 -12.85
CA ASN A 563 -32.10 5.03 -13.12
C ASN A 563 -32.72 4.25 -14.28
N ASP A 564 -32.36 4.60 -15.51
CA ASP A 564 -32.79 3.83 -16.70
C ASP A 564 -31.93 2.58 -16.98
N ARG A 565 -30.71 2.50 -16.44
CA ARG A 565 -29.78 1.36 -16.64
C ARG A 565 -29.27 0.79 -15.32
N ARG A 566 -29.60 -0.48 -15.12
CA ARG A 566 -29.43 -1.27 -13.90
C ARG A 566 -27.95 -1.55 -13.61
N ALA A 567 -27.54 -1.47 -12.35
CA ALA A 567 -26.23 -1.98 -11.92
C ALA A 567 -26.15 -3.49 -12.21
N SER A 568 -25.06 -3.96 -12.82
CA SER A 568 -24.90 -5.38 -13.16
C SER A 568 -24.81 -6.23 -11.89
N ARG A 569 -25.25 -7.49 -11.95
CA ARG A 569 -25.10 -8.42 -10.82
C ARG A 569 -23.63 -8.63 -10.46
N GLY A 570 -22.73 -8.52 -11.44
CA GLY A 570 -21.29 -8.56 -11.27
C GLY A 570 -20.76 -7.44 -10.38
N SER A 571 -21.24 -6.20 -10.53
CA SER A 571 -20.76 -5.07 -9.71
C SER A 571 -20.94 -5.30 -8.21
N GLY A 572 -22.08 -5.85 -7.78
CA GLY A 572 -22.32 -6.13 -6.35
C GLY A 572 -21.41 -7.22 -5.78
N ARG A 573 -21.01 -8.19 -6.61
CA ARG A 573 -20.05 -9.24 -6.23
C ARG A 573 -18.61 -8.70 -6.18
N LEU A 574 -18.25 -7.78 -7.07
CA LEU A 574 -16.97 -7.07 -6.98
C LEU A 574 -16.90 -6.18 -5.75
N ILE A 575 -17.99 -5.47 -5.40
CA ILE A 575 -18.06 -4.71 -4.14
C ILE A 575 -17.77 -5.64 -2.96
N LEU A 576 -18.42 -6.82 -2.90
CA LEU A 576 -18.17 -7.80 -1.86
C LEU A 576 -16.69 -8.24 -1.82
N ALA A 577 -16.08 -8.51 -2.98
CA ALA A 577 -14.66 -8.86 -3.05
C ALA A 577 -13.74 -7.72 -2.57
N PHE A 578 -14.05 -6.47 -2.91
CA PHE A 578 -13.26 -5.31 -2.52
C PHE A 578 -13.47 -4.90 -1.07
N THR A 579 -14.57 -5.33 -0.43
CA THR A 579 -14.79 -5.17 1.01
C THR A 579 -14.06 -6.24 1.84
N ALA A 580 -13.59 -7.34 1.24
CA ALA A 580 -12.91 -8.41 1.95
C ALA A 580 -11.70 -7.95 2.80
N PRO A 581 -10.83 -7.03 2.32
CA PRO A 581 -9.75 -6.50 3.15
C PRO A 581 -10.23 -5.69 4.38
N ILE A 582 -11.35 -4.97 4.29
CA ILE A 582 -11.92 -4.29 5.48
C ILE A 582 -12.38 -5.32 6.49
N ILE A 583 -13.09 -6.37 6.05
CA ILE A 583 -13.52 -7.46 6.93
C ILE A 583 -12.31 -8.09 7.63
N LEU A 584 -11.24 -8.37 6.88
CA LEU A 584 -9.99 -8.88 7.42
C LEU A 584 -9.41 -7.94 8.49
N ALA A 585 -9.28 -6.64 8.18
CA ALA A 585 -8.76 -5.64 9.11
C ALA A 585 -9.59 -5.52 10.39
N SER A 586 -10.91 -5.63 10.28
CA SER A 586 -11.85 -5.48 11.40
C SER A 586 -11.95 -6.71 12.29
N THR A 587 -11.47 -7.88 11.86
CA THR A 587 -11.73 -9.16 12.55
C THR A 587 -10.47 -9.94 12.92
N ILE A 588 -9.33 -9.64 12.30
CA ILE A 588 -8.08 -10.38 12.53
C ILE A 588 -6.94 -9.41 12.80
N LYS A 589 -6.28 -9.56 13.94
CA LYS A 589 -4.99 -8.92 14.22
C LYS A 589 -3.89 -9.81 13.64
N LEU A 590 -3.18 -9.31 12.63
CA LEU A 590 -2.19 -10.09 11.89
C LEU A 590 -0.76 -9.95 12.42
N THR A 591 -0.47 -8.86 13.12
CA THR A 591 0.86 -8.48 13.61
C THR A 591 0.78 -8.09 15.09
N ILE A 592 1.92 -7.87 15.75
CA ILE A 592 1.98 -7.44 17.16
C ILE A 592 1.17 -6.15 17.37
N ASP A 593 1.30 -5.19 16.46
CA ASP A 593 0.43 -4.03 16.41
C ASP A 593 -0.70 -4.21 15.41
N VAL A 594 -1.91 -3.85 15.84
CA VAL A 594 -3.09 -3.95 14.96
C VAL A 594 -3.14 -2.81 13.94
N ASP A 595 -2.47 -1.68 14.20
CA ASP A 595 -2.49 -0.47 13.38
C ASP A 595 -2.00 -0.72 11.93
N ILE A 596 -1.09 -1.67 11.72
CA ILE A 596 -0.62 -2.12 10.40
C ILE A 596 -1.78 -2.52 9.48
N ASN A 597 -2.91 -2.97 10.04
CA ASN A 597 -4.12 -3.32 9.28
C ASN A 597 -4.76 -2.13 8.55
N HIS A 598 -4.39 -0.87 8.83
CA HIS A 598 -4.88 0.30 8.09
C HIS A 598 -4.70 0.15 6.56
N LYS A 599 -3.63 -0.55 6.13
CA LYS A 599 -3.33 -0.82 4.71
C LYS A 599 -4.48 -1.54 4.00
N TYR A 600 -5.13 -2.49 4.67
CA TYR A 600 -6.26 -3.22 4.11
C TYR A 600 -7.49 -2.32 3.93
N ILE A 601 -7.73 -1.42 4.89
CA ILE A 601 -8.80 -0.41 4.82
C ILE A 601 -8.55 0.55 3.66
N VAL A 602 -7.31 1.01 3.50
CA VAL A 602 -6.89 1.88 2.38
C VAL A 602 -7.11 1.15 1.04
N ILE A 603 -6.61 -0.08 0.90
CA ILE A 603 -6.75 -0.88 -0.34
C ILE A 603 -8.23 -1.06 -0.73
N ALA A 604 -9.08 -1.46 0.22
CA ALA A 604 -10.50 -1.61 -0.02
C ALA A 604 -11.15 -0.28 -0.42
N SER A 605 -10.81 0.81 0.27
CA SER A 605 -11.36 2.15 -0.04
C SER A 605 -11.02 2.60 -1.46
N ILE A 606 -9.79 2.37 -1.92
CA ILE A 606 -9.38 2.68 -3.29
C ILE A 606 -10.24 1.93 -4.31
N LEU A 607 -10.44 0.63 -4.12
CA LEU A 607 -11.20 -0.21 -5.05
C LEU A 607 -12.71 0.08 -4.99
N LEU A 608 -13.25 0.40 -3.81
CA LEU A 608 -14.65 0.79 -3.64
C LEU A 608 -14.95 2.16 -4.26
N ASN A 609 -13.98 3.08 -4.25
CA ASN A 609 -14.09 4.39 -4.90
C ASN A 609 -14.35 4.33 -6.42
N ILE A 610 -14.04 3.20 -7.07
CA ILE A 610 -14.43 2.95 -8.49
C ILE A 610 -15.97 3.05 -8.65
N PHE A 611 -16.73 2.51 -7.70
CA PHE A 611 -18.20 2.53 -7.73
C PHE A 611 -18.75 3.91 -7.36
N VAL A 612 -18.11 4.62 -6.44
CA VAL A 612 -18.44 6.01 -6.09
C VAL A 612 -18.24 6.91 -7.31
N ALA A 613 -17.11 6.80 -8.00
CA ALA A 613 -16.85 7.51 -9.25
C ALA A 613 -17.92 7.22 -10.31
N ALA A 614 -18.38 5.97 -10.41
CA ALA A 614 -19.46 5.60 -11.34
C ALA A 614 -20.79 6.29 -11.01
N LEU A 615 -21.14 6.43 -9.73
CA LEU A 615 -22.33 7.18 -9.30
C LEU A 615 -22.23 8.67 -9.67
N LEU A 616 -21.10 9.29 -9.38
CA LEU A 616 -20.87 10.72 -9.63
C LEU A 616 -20.90 11.04 -11.14
N VAL A 617 -20.24 10.22 -11.97
CA VAL A 617 -20.27 10.37 -13.44
C VAL A 617 -21.67 10.16 -14.01
N LYS A 618 -22.49 9.30 -13.39
CA LYS A 618 -23.86 9.11 -13.83
C LYS A 618 -24.70 10.37 -13.61
N VAL A 619 -24.58 10.98 -12.44
CA VAL A 619 -25.30 12.21 -12.10
C VAL A 619 -24.85 13.40 -12.94
N SER A 620 -23.54 13.51 -13.24
CA SER A 620 -23.02 14.60 -14.07
C SER A 620 -23.49 14.58 -15.53
N ARG A 621 -24.07 13.46 -16.00
CA ARG A 621 -24.69 13.37 -17.34
C ARG A 621 -26.10 13.96 -17.37
N ILE A 622 -26.74 14.17 -16.22
CA ILE A 622 -28.09 14.69 -16.14
C ILE A 622 -28.02 16.21 -16.23
N LYS A 623 -28.47 16.78 -17.35
CA LYS A 623 -28.41 18.22 -17.65
C LYS A 623 -29.50 19.03 -16.91
N LYS A 624 -29.61 18.88 -15.58
CA LYS A 624 -30.54 19.67 -14.75
C LYS A 624 -29.77 20.40 -13.65
N PRO A 625 -29.97 21.73 -13.46
CA PRO A 625 -29.15 22.55 -12.58
C PRO A 625 -29.16 22.05 -11.13
N ALA A 626 -30.33 21.74 -10.56
CA ALA A 626 -30.44 21.24 -9.19
C ALA A 626 -29.68 19.91 -8.96
N ILE A 627 -29.65 19.04 -9.97
CA ILE A 627 -28.95 17.74 -9.90
C ILE A 627 -27.44 17.95 -9.99
N THR A 628 -27.00 18.87 -10.84
CA THR A 628 -25.60 19.29 -10.91
C THR A 628 -25.14 19.88 -9.58
N ILE A 629 -25.93 20.74 -8.95
CA ILE A 629 -25.61 21.33 -7.63
C ILE A 629 -25.43 20.23 -6.58
N ILE A 630 -26.38 19.30 -6.47
CA ILE A 630 -26.27 18.18 -5.52
C ILE A 630 -25.04 17.32 -5.81
N GLY A 631 -24.75 17.04 -7.09
CA GLY A 631 -23.56 16.31 -7.53
C GLY A 631 -22.24 17.02 -7.18
N VAL A 632 -22.19 18.34 -7.29
CA VAL A 632 -21.02 19.15 -6.91
C VAL A 632 -20.85 19.15 -5.40
N LEU A 633 -21.91 19.44 -4.64
CA LEU A 633 -21.87 19.47 -3.17
C LEU A 633 -21.40 18.13 -2.59
N ILE A 634 -21.94 17.00 -3.09
CA ILE A 634 -21.53 15.70 -2.56
C ILE A 634 -20.08 15.38 -2.93
N SER A 635 -19.63 15.81 -4.12
CA SER A 635 -18.23 15.66 -4.53
C SER A 635 -17.31 16.47 -3.63
N THR A 636 -17.70 17.70 -3.26
CA THR A 636 -16.95 18.55 -2.31
C THR A 636 -16.83 17.87 -0.95
N ILE A 637 -17.92 17.34 -0.40
CA ILE A 637 -17.89 16.62 0.89
C ILE A 637 -17.00 15.39 0.83
N ILE A 638 -16.98 14.68 -0.30
CA ILE A 638 -16.13 13.50 -0.47
C ILE A 638 -14.64 13.87 -0.43
N VAL A 639 -14.23 15.02 -0.98
CA VAL A 639 -12.80 15.36 -1.14
C VAL A 639 -12.25 16.33 -0.10
N ILE A 640 -13.11 17.05 0.64
CA ILE A 640 -12.68 18.18 1.50
C ILE A 640 -11.64 17.77 2.56
N THR A 641 -11.82 16.61 3.20
CA THR A 641 -10.84 16.10 4.17
C THR A 641 -9.50 15.82 3.52
N GLY A 642 -9.49 15.18 2.34
CA GLY A 642 -8.27 14.95 1.58
C GLY A 642 -7.57 16.24 1.13
N ILE A 643 -8.30 17.34 0.91
CA ILE A 643 -7.70 18.65 0.61
C ILE A 643 -6.95 19.17 1.83
N VAL A 644 -7.55 19.09 3.03
CA VAL A 644 -6.85 19.49 4.27
C VAL A 644 -5.64 18.61 4.55
N ASP A 645 -5.73 17.30 4.28
CA ASP A 645 -4.58 16.41 4.39
C ASP A 645 -3.44 16.79 3.44
N LEU A 646 -3.75 17.27 2.23
CA LEU A 646 -2.76 17.74 1.28
C LEU A 646 -2.06 19.03 1.77
N ILE A 647 -2.81 19.97 2.36
CA ILE A 647 -2.26 21.18 2.98
C ILE A 647 -1.35 20.79 4.14
N THR A 648 -1.82 19.91 5.02
CA THR A 648 -1.05 19.35 6.14
C THR A 648 0.27 18.74 5.64
N LEU A 649 0.19 17.91 4.59
CA LEU A 649 1.36 17.26 4.01
C LEU A 649 2.37 18.26 3.44
N PHE A 650 1.88 19.31 2.77
CA PHE A 650 2.72 20.36 2.22
C PHE A 650 3.47 21.10 3.32
N ASN A 651 2.77 21.52 4.38
CA ASN A 651 3.34 22.25 5.52
C ASN A 651 4.32 21.37 6.32
N LEU A 652 3.95 20.12 6.58
CA LEU A 652 4.80 19.17 7.30
C LEU A 652 6.09 18.85 6.54
N SER A 653 6.09 18.97 5.20
CA SER A 653 7.30 18.78 4.39
C SER A 653 8.24 20.00 4.34
N GLU A 654 7.83 21.15 4.90
CA GLU A 654 8.72 22.31 5.08
C GLU A 654 9.59 22.18 6.34
N ILE A 655 9.08 21.51 7.38
CA ILE A 655 9.88 21.13 8.55
C ILE A 655 10.80 19.98 8.12
N ARG A 656 12.11 20.13 8.33
CA ARG A 656 13.11 19.21 7.77
C ARG A 656 14.17 18.83 8.79
N TYR A 657 14.44 17.54 8.85
CA TYR A 657 15.66 17.00 9.42
C TYR A 657 16.77 17.04 8.37
N GLN A 658 17.92 17.63 8.72
CA GLN A 658 19.05 17.81 7.82
C GLN A 658 20.22 16.92 8.24
N VAL A 659 20.79 16.20 7.27
CA VAL A 659 21.99 15.40 7.48
C VAL A 659 23.05 15.76 6.46
N ASP A 660 24.24 16.14 6.94
CA ASP A 660 25.39 16.35 6.08
C ASP A 660 25.93 15.01 5.55
N CYS A 661 25.91 14.82 4.23
CA CYS A 661 26.46 13.63 3.58
C CYS A 661 27.99 13.58 3.62
N ASN A 662 28.65 14.71 3.90
CA ASN A 662 30.09 14.82 4.06
C ASN A 662 30.51 14.92 5.53
N ASN A 663 29.59 14.63 6.46
CA ASN A 663 29.89 14.56 7.89
C ASN A 663 31.17 13.72 8.12
N ALA A 664 32.11 14.25 8.90
CA ALA A 664 33.43 13.65 9.08
C ALA A 664 33.35 12.22 9.61
N ILE A 665 32.46 11.95 10.58
CA ILE A 665 32.25 10.61 11.14
C ILE A 665 31.69 9.66 10.08
N LEU A 666 30.72 10.11 9.28
CA LEU A 666 30.15 9.30 8.19
C LEU A 666 31.25 8.88 7.22
N VAL A 667 32.07 9.84 6.78
CA VAL A 667 33.15 9.61 5.80
C VAL A 667 34.22 8.69 6.40
N GLU A 668 34.63 8.93 7.64
CA GLU A 668 35.60 8.12 8.37
C GLU A 668 35.10 6.68 8.49
N VAL A 669 33.94 6.48 9.12
CA VAL A 669 33.34 5.16 9.33
C VAL A 669 33.17 4.43 8.00
N LYS A 670 32.68 5.11 6.96
CA LYS A 670 32.48 4.50 5.64
C LYS A 670 33.79 3.97 5.04
N ASN A 671 34.88 4.72 5.17
CA ASN A 671 36.13 4.47 4.44
C ASN A 671 37.11 3.56 5.20
N THR A 672 37.12 3.60 6.54
CA THR A 672 38.17 2.93 7.34
C THR A 672 37.69 1.71 8.12
N THR A 673 36.38 1.56 8.34
CA THR A 673 35.81 0.42 9.08
C THR A 673 35.34 -0.70 8.14
N GLY A 674 35.31 -1.94 8.64
CA GLY A 674 34.77 -3.10 7.94
C GLY A 674 33.25 -2.99 7.70
N LYS A 675 32.80 -3.44 6.53
CA LYS A 675 31.41 -3.27 6.06
C LYS A 675 30.33 -3.97 6.90
N ASN A 676 30.72 -4.95 7.72
CA ASN A 676 29.83 -5.78 8.54
C ASN A 676 30.08 -5.62 10.04
N GLU A 677 30.96 -4.71 10.43
CA GLU A 677 31.27 -4.43 11.85
C GLU A 677 30.08 -3.78 12.55
N ILE A 678 29.94 -4.11 13.84
CA ILE A 678 28.78 -3.73 14.66
C ILE A 678 29.22 -2.67 15.67
N PHE A 679 28.45 -1.58 15.73
CA PHE A 679 28.67 -0.49 16.67
C PHE A 679 27.70 -0.61 17.84
N LEU A 680 28.22 -0.50 19.07
CA LEU A 680 27.41 -0.25 20.25
C LEU A 680 27.20 1.25 20.39
N THR A 681 25.94 1.66 20.49
CA THR A 681 25.48 3.06 20.53
C THR A 681 24.31 3.15 21.49
N ASP A 682 23.84 4.36 21.81
CA ASP A 682 22.48 4.55 22.35
C ASP A 682 21.41 4.29 21.24
N ASP A 683 20.14 4.67 21.47
CA ASP A 683 18.98 4.34 20.65
C ASP A 683 18.88 5.12 19.32
N TYR A 684 19.96 5.14 18.52
CA TYR A 684 20.00 5.88 17.28
C TYR A 684 18.89 5.48 16.29
N SER A 685 18.17 6.48 15.78
CA SER A 685 17.20 6.35 14.70
C SER A 685 17.82 6.73 13.35
N ILE A 686 18.34 7.96 13.22
CA ILE A 686 19.17 8.43 12.10
C ILE A 686 20.51 8.87 12.65
N HIS A 687 21.59 8.22 12.22
CA HIS A 687 22.94 8.55 12.67
C HIS A 687 23.97 8.37 11.54
N PRO A 688 25.04 9.19 11.47
CA PRO A 688 26.16 9.03 10.53
C PRO A 688 26.69 7.59 10.38
N ILE A 689 26.75 6.82 11.46
CA ILE A 689 27.20 5.41 11.44
C ILE A 689 26.28 4.51 10.60
N LEU A 690 24.97 4.58 10.85
CA LEU A 690 23.96 3.87 10.05
C LEU A 690 23.97 4.33 8.59
N LEU A 691 24.14 5.64 8.39
CA LEU A 691 24.24 6.26 7.07
C LEU A 691 25.59 6.02 6.38
N ALA A 692 26.59 5.47 7.05
CA ALA A 692 27.81 4.91 6.45
C ALA A 692 27.60 3.45 6.00
N GLY A 693 26.41 2.88 6.23
CA GLY A 693 26.06 1.50 5.89
C GLY A 693 26.54 0.48 6.91
N ARG A 694 26.85 0.91 8.15
CA ARG A 694 27.19 0.02 9.26
C ARG A 694 25.97 -0.31 10.09
N LYS A 695 26.09 -1.35 10.91
CA LYS A 695 25.01 -1.84 11.77
C LYS A 695 25.26 -1.38 13.20
N VAL A 696 24.19 -1.20 13.95
CA VAL A 696 24.26 -1.00 15.40
C VAL A 696 23.73 -2.23 16.13
N PHE A 697 24.23 -2.43 17.34
CA PHE A 697 23.83 -3.54 18.19
C PHE A 697 22.36 -3.41 18.60
N CYS A 698 21.94 -2.23 19.04
CA CYS A 698 20.55 -1.93 19.37
C CYS A 698 20.27 -0.45 19.08
N GLY A 699 19.53 -0.18 18.00
CA GLY A 699 19.05 1.17 17.69
C GLY A 699 17.65 1.42 18.21
N TRP A 700 16.99 2.49 17.74
CA TRP A 700 15.66 2.90 18.20
C TRP A 700 14.64 1.72 18.26
N PRO A 701 14.15 1.34 19.46
CA PRO A 701 13.39 0.10 19.66
C PRO A 701 12.07 0.00 18.90
N TYR A 702 11.38 1.12 18.62
CA TYR A 702 10.04 1.10 18.00
C TYR A 702 9.98 0.26 16.72
N TYR A 703 11.00 0.35 15.86
CA TYR A 703 11.00 -0.34 14.56
C TYR A 703 11.28 -1.84 14.68
N THR A 704 12.11 -2.21 15.64
CA THR A 704 12.55 -3.59 15.86
C THR A 704 11.53 -4.32 16.71
N TRP A 705 11.00 -3.69 17.75
CA TRP A 705 9.89 -4.21 18.55
C TRP A 705 8.65 -4.49 17.68
N SER A 706 8.21 -3.53 16.84
CA SER A 706 7.04 -3.73 15.96
C SER A 706 7.26 -4.80 14.88
N ALA A 707 8.52 -5.06 14.50
CA ALA A 707 8.90 -6.17 13.62
C ALA A 707 9.09 -7.51 14.38
N GLY A 708 8.90 -7.51 15.71
CA GLY A 708 8.92 -8.68 16.57
C GLY A 708 10.29 -9.10 17.08
N TYR A 709 11.31 -8.24 17.06
CA TYR A 709 12.61 -8.50 17.69
C TYR A 709 12.52 -8.38 19.22
N ASP A 710 13.37 -9.13 19.93
CA ASP A 710 13.50 -9.04 21.39
C ASP A 710 14.42 -7.86 21.75
N THR A 711 13.81 -6.68 21.82
CA THR A 711 14.51 -5.43 22.11
C THR A 711 14.96 -5.36 23.56
N ASP A 712 14.18 -5.92 24.48
CA ASP A 712 14.41 -5.81 25.92
C ASP A 712 15.65 -6.60 26.33
N ALA A 713 15.83 -7.82 25.79
CA ALA A 713 17.04 -8.60 26.05
C ALA A 713 18.32 -7.92 25.52
N ARG A 714 18.26 -7.25 24.36
CA ARG A 714 19.41 -6.47 23.85
C ARG A 714 19.68 -5.22 24.65
N GLU A 715 18.63 -4.59 25.16
CA GLU A 715 18.75 -3.43 26.02
C GLU A 715 19.47 -3.78 27.32
N GLU A 716 19.10 -4.89 27.95
CA GLU A 716 19.77 -5.37 29.16
C GLU A 716 21.27 -5.61 28.91
N ILE A 717 21.62 -6.23 27.78
CA ILE A 717 23.02 -6.45 27.40
C ILE A 717 23.75 -5.12 27.18
N ARG A 718 23.13 -4.17 26.48
CA ARG A 718 23.71 -2.84 26.25
C ARG A 718 24.00 -2.12 27.57
N GLN A 719 23.04 -2.11 28.48
CA GLN A 719 23.20 -1.53 29.82
C GLN A 719 24.32 -2.20 30.59
N ARG A 720 24.42 -3.54 30.54
CA ARG A 720 25.51 -4.28 31.20
C ARG A 720 26.89 -3.96 30.62
N ILE A 721 26.98 -3.62 29.34
CA ILE A 721 28.25 -3.20 28.72
C ILE A 721 28.62 -1.78 29.19
N PHE A 722 27.70 -0.82 29.11
CA PHE A 722 27.98 0.56 29.52
C PHE A 722 28.19 0.69 31.03
N ASN A 723 27.56 -0.15 31.84
CA ASN A 723 27.69 -0.19 33.30
C ASN A 723 28.76 -1.19 33.79
N ALA A 724 29.63 -1.68 32.91
CA ALA A 724 30.66 -2.63 33.28
C ALA A 724 31.60 -2.02 34.34
N VAL A 725 31.93 -2.79 35.37
CA VAL A 725 32.77 -2.32 36.51
C VAL A 725 34.24 -2.75 36.38
N ASP A 726 34.55 -3.66 35.46
CA ASP A 726 35.88 -4.21 35.27
C ASP A 726 36.16 -4.61 33.81
N GLU A 727 37.44 -4.70 33.47
CA GLU A 727 37.93 -4.97 32.11
C GLU A 727 37.55 -6.36 31.61
N GLN A 728 37.54 -7.37 32.49
CA GLN A 728 37.24 -8.75 32.11
C GLN A 728 35.78 -8.89 31.70
N THR A 729 34.87 -8.33 32.50
CA THR A 729 33.43 -8.29 32.21
C THR A 729 33.16 -7.51 30.91
N LEU A 730 33.77 -6.33 30.76
CA LEU A 730 33.62 -5.50 29.56
C LEU A 730 34.06 -6.24 28.28
N LYS A 731 35.29 -6.80 28.27
CA LYS A 731 35.80 -7.56 27.12
C LYS A 731 34.94 -8.78 26.80
N LYS A 732 34.46 -9.50 27.82
CA LYS A 732 33.61 -10.67 27.64
C LYS A 732 32.28 -10.29 26.97
N LEU A 733 31.57 -9.30 27.51
CA LEU A 733 30.27 -8.88 26.97
C LEU A 733 30.38 -8.36 25.53
N VAL A 734 31.42 -7.58 25.24
CA VAL A 734 31.71 -7.07 23.90
C VAL A 734 32.03 -8.21 22.92
N GLY A 735 32.85 -9.18 23.34
CA GLY A 735 33.22 -10.36 22.54
C GLY A 735 32.03 -11.28 22.27
N ASP A 736 31.25 -11.62 23.31
CA ASP A 736 30.08 -12.51 23.21
C ASP A 736 29.02 -11.95 22.25
N ASN A 737 28.95 -10.62 22.10
CA ASN A 737 28.00 -9.93 21.24
C ASN A 737 28.59 -9.42 19.92
N ASN A 738 29.86 -9.74 19.62
CA ASN A 738 30.56 -9.36 18.39
C ASN A 738 30.52 -7.84 18.10
N ILE A 739 30.67 -7.03 19.14
CA ILE A 739 30.68 -5.57 19.06
C ILE A 739 32.09 -5.11 18.69
N SER A 740 32.24 -4.49 17.53
CA SER A 740 33.54 -4.06 16.98
C SER A 740 33.94 -2.65 17.45
N TYR A 741 32.93 -1.83 17.77
CA TYR A 741 33.14 -0.46 18.24
C TYR A 741 32.17 -0.09 19.35
N ILE A 742 32.64 0.71 20.30
CA ILE A 742 31.82 1.35 21.34
C ILE A 742 31.81 2.84 21.08
N VAL A 743 30.61 3.42 20.97
CA VAL A 743 30.41 4.85 20.74
C VAL A 743 29.95 5.50 22.03
N ILE A 744 30.65 6.55 22.45
CA ILE A 744 30.31 7.38 23.60
C ILE A 744 29.99 8.78 23.09
N ASP A 745 28.78 9.25 23.38
CA ASP A 745 28.26 10.58 23.07
C ASP A 745 27.46 11.13 24.27
N GLU A 746 26.78 12.27 24.08
CA GLU A 746 25.97 12.90 25.12
C GLU A 746 24.84 11.99 25.66
N TRP A 747 24.28 11.09 24.84
CA TRP A 747 23.17 10.22 25.22
C TRP A 747 23.63 9.03 26.05
N VAL A 748 24.82 8.50 25.74
CA VAL A 748 25.46 7.46 26.56
C VAL A 748 25.96 8.02 27.91
N ARG A 749 26.25 9.32 27.98
CA ARG A 749 26.63 10.01 29.23
C ARG A 749 25.46 10.39 30.12
N ASP A 750 24.22 10.09 29.73
CA ASP A 750 23.05 10.36 30.55
C ASP A 750 23.06 9.47 31.82
N PRO A 751 23.23 10.05 33.02
CA PRO A 751 23.31 9.28 34.26
C PRO A 751 21.96 8.66 34.66
N GLU A 752 20.84 9.08 34.05
CA GLU A 752 19.55 8.42 34.24
C GLU A 752 19.48 7.07 33.50
N LYS A 753 20.30 6.90 32.45
CA LYS A 753 20.35 5.66 31.64
C LYS A 753 21.50 4.74 32.02
N TYR A 754 22.70 5.29 32.19
CA TYR A 754 23.93 4.50 32.35
C TYR A 754 24.82 5.02 33.49
N VAL A 755 25.46 4.08 34.19
CA VAL A 755 26.54 4.34 35.14
C VAL A 755 27.85 4.10 34.42
N LEU A 756 28.26 5.09 33.62
CA LEU A 756 29.38 4.97 32.69
C LEU A 756 30.74 5.20 33.38
N ASP A 757 31.67 4.25 33.23
CA ASP A 757 33.10 4.42 33.56
C ASP A 757 33.92 4.58 32.27
N GLU A 758 34.02 5.81 31.76
CA GLU A 758 34.77 6.09 30.52
C GLU A 758 36.26 5.78 30.64
N GLU A 759 36.85 5.91 31.83
CA GLU A 759 38.26 5.59 32.08
C GLU A 759 38.51 4.08 31.98
N LEU A 760 37.55 3.26 32.43
CA LEU A 760 37.57 1.82 32.18
C LEU A 760 37.56 1.51 30.68
N ILE A 761 36.70 2.16 29.89
CA ILE A 761 36.64 1.92 28.44
C ILE A 761 37.94 2.36 27.77
N ARG A 762 38.45 3.55 28.12
CA ARG A 762 39.68 4.15 27.57
C ARG A 762 40.93 3.32 27.87
N ARG A 763 41.05 2.74 29.06
CA ARG A 763 42.18 1.83 29.39
C ARG A 763 42.05 0.45 28.75
N THR A 764 40.83 0.02 28.44
CA THR A 764 40.54 -1.31 27.91
C THR A 764 40.69 -1.39 26.38
N PHE A 765 40.30 -0.33 25.66
CA PHE A 765 40.18 -0.32 24.21
C PHE A 765 40.86 0.89 23.57
N GLY A 766 41.34 0.74 22.33
CA GLY A 766 42.00 1.82 21.60
C GLY A 766 41.02 2.83 21.02
N THR A 767 41.34 4.13 21.11
CA THR A 767 40.55 5.18 20.45
C THR A 767 40.66 5.05 18.93
N PHE A 768 39.51 4.93 18.26
CA PHE A 768 39.38 4.92 16.81
C PHE A 768 39.10 6.32 16.26
N TYR A 769 38.22 7.07 16.92
CA TYR A 769 37.83 8.42 16.51
C TYR A 769 37.48 9.25 17.74
N GLU A 770 37.91 10.51 17.78
CA GLU A 770 37.61 11.45 18.86
C GLU A 770 37.44 12.85 18.27
N TYR A 771 36.24 13.41 18.40
CA TYR A 771 35.94 14.77 17.94
C TYR A 771 34.84 15.41 18.79
N GLY A 772 35.19 16.49 19.50
CA GLY A 772 34.28 17.12 20.47
C GLY A 772 33.89 16.11 21.55
N GLU A 773 32.59 15.98 21.80
CA GLU A 773 32.03 15.04 22.78
C GLU A 773 31.94 13.59 22.26
N LEU A 774 32.10 13.34 20.95
CA LEU A 774 31.96 11.99 20.40
C LEU A 774 33.30 11.25 20.44
N ILE A 775 33.31 10.09 21.10
CA ILE A 775 34.46 9.17 21.16
C ILE A 775 34.03 7.79 20.68
N ILE A 776 34.83 7.18 19.81
CA ILE A 776 34.61 5.83 19.32
C ILE A 776 35.83 4.99 19.67
N TYR A 777 35.62 3.89 20.39
CA TYR A 777 36.64 2.93 20.76
C TYR A 777 36.55 1.68 19.88
N LYS A 778 37.69 1.12 19.47
CA LYS A 778 37.79 -0.15 18.73
C LYS A 778 38.11 -1.29 19.69
N THR A 779 37.35 -2.39 19.58
CA THR A 779 37.35 -3.45 20.60
C THR A 779 38.30 -4.62 20.32
N TYR A 780 38.67 -4.85 19.06
CA TYR A 780 39.65 -5.88 18.64
C TYR A 780 40.25 -5.61 17.25
#